data_AF-A0A936MS62-F1
#
_entry.id   AF-A0A936MS62-F1
#
_cell.length_a   1.000
_cell.length_b   1.000
_cell.length_c   1.000
_cell.angle_alpha   90.00
_cell.angle_beta   90.00
_cell.angle_gamma   90.00
#
_symmetry.space_group_name_H-M   'P 1'
#
loop_
_entity.id
_entity.type
_entity.pdbx_description
1 polymer ?
#
loop_
_entity_poly.entity_id
_entity_poly.type
_entity_poly.pdbx_seq_one_letter_code
_entity_poly.pdbx_strand_id
1 'polypeptide(L)'
;MKKEQGSKSDAVSVVASSPQVAAAMRAARVKRTDARGLLPSAEARRFLASVDVFRRGKAKFVGGSRVFESDRVWAALLSLDNAEEFVRHAKRMEWAFGGRGRGNTAAVERFGMGILPWIESRLRDDGVLVNVPSCVVPCLLAIGTTGALELALRVHAVTDAASAHVEPRARPSAVQTRADVNEHDIDDDEDDDEESDDGDDVADDEEDDEEPSSDDPKRPDDLDIARRFMTLHPTFYGQLAKLAYDGHARADALLRDRATVLGGAVREALEQSLGFAEAERYTEKFDLPRTRLPDELEKLLAEADVHDEPRGPVWTIAELDDAARRDEIPLWDSPTYTTAAMRVSGYASRHGDALVIEQIVHRQNGKSPITWEMFAYGPGAGKRRASDDLVDPTADGLDNIEIGEGDFVDGITGQIVLLGERDENGRPIANSDAPRIVPLPLPADEISVHVKRPTARVKGEELRVHARLPRSFAPTNHADESHLRLVTPAEALVVDLCQRHKRLLFATDRDLRTAAGIASSAHRLFSFDAFEYFRTDQFPSASKDLVLMVEALRARRKITRLPGEANSSPERWIPNLAETRSYAGGDAWADNDSPLELEASPGGMGITPYWSFALSRGYPHGVWLLHGASQNKKGQAEQAILYLVGADHPGQRSFWPRRTACMWTRVCGLAERKWATMDRGIAAAMKIDRMLHTAEAKRLVEGFVLRTWNVPARTGPDMVLLLEALVGSAEVVDAFTEALAKLSPEAWAFDRPALARAVFELGYVLRRTDGFVGPATNRLRALATRAHDGETARMLDLAVNGRAAAERGARCEGDYAHVADAPEWLRDKLLDPDTPPSPLDVFLVSLAGDGMLAKYEKRLSQVTHAAAIGGQLARLASPRVIPMVLTLYGTHSDARAVISQALFDRPNIRAEISACCRGANAKVARALLSALDEAEERARVRGHRLDSLDDYADDDELDDEFDDDDD
;
A
#
# COMPACT_ATOMS: atom_id res chain seq x y z
N MET A 1 -8.74 -55.22 -55.90
CA MET A 1 -8.67 -53.81 -55.48
C MET A 1 -8.93 -53.76 -53.98
N LYS A 2 -7.96 -53.34 -53.16
CA LYS A 2 -8.24 -52.97 -51.75
C LYS A 2 -8.65 -51.50 -51.72
N LYS A 3 -9.57 -51.12 -50.82
CA LYS A 3 -9.73 -49.71 -50.43
C LYS A 3 -8.69 -49.40 -49.37
N GLU A 4 -7.94 -48.33 -49.55
CA GLU A 4 -7.12 -47.76 -48.50
C GLU A 4 -8.04 -47.04 -47.50
N GLN A 5 -7.82 -47.27 -46.21
CA GLN A 5 -8.38 -46.43 -45.17
C GLN A 5 -7.36 -45.32 -44.92
N GLY A 6 -7.64 -44.11 -45.42
CA GLY A 6 -6.89 -42.94 -44.99
C GLY A 6 -7.03 -42.78 -43.47
N SER A 7 -5.92 -42.49 -42.78
CA SER A 7 -5.96 -42.22 -41.35
C SER A 7 -6.89 -41.05 -41.05
N LYS A 8 -7.63 -41.14 -39.95
CA LYS A 8 -8.17 -39.93 -39.34
C LYS A 8 -6.97 -39.14 -38.83
N SER A 9 -6.84 -37.89 -39.27
CA SER A 9 -5.98 -36.94 -38.59
C SER A 9 -6.67 -36.59 -37.26
N ASP A 10 -6.03 -36.92 -36.15
CA ASP A 10 -6.44 -36.49 -34.82
C ASP A 10 -6.06 -35.01 -34.65
N ALA A 11 -6.90 -34.15 -35.22
CA ALA A 11 -6.80 -32.71 -35.10
C ALA A 11 -7.12 -32.29 -33.66
N VAL A 12 -6.10 -32.22 -32.82
CA VAL A 12 -6.20 -31.79 -31.42
C VAL A 12 -6.84 -30.40 -31.36
N SER A 13 -7.91 -30.27 -30.57
CA SER A 13 -8.65 -29.02 -30.42
C SER A 13 -7.86 -28.03 -29.58
N VAL A 14 -7.26 -27.00 -30.21
CA VAL A 14 -6.48 -25.92 -29.57
C VAL A 14 -7.18 -25.31 -28.33
N VAL A 15 -8.51 -25.19 -28.35
CA VAL A 15 -9.29 -24.66 -27.21
C VAL A 15 -9.35 -25.61 -25.99
N ALA A 16 -8.91 -26.87 -26.12
CA ALA A 16 -8.79 -27.79 -24.99
C ALA A 16 -7.43 -27.66 -24.26
N SER A 17 -6.36 -27.27 -24.97
CA SER A 17 -5.02 -27.09 -24.43
C SER A 17 -4.74 -25.68 -23.92
N SER A 18 -5.35 -24.65 -24.51
CA SER A 18 -5.02 -23.24 -24.26
C SER A 18 -6.08 -22.57 -23.35
N PRO A 19 -5.86 -22.47 -22.02
CA PRO A 19 -6.90 -22.10 -21.06
C PRO A 19 -7.40 -20.65 -21.21
N GLN A 20 -6.55 -19.71 -21.61
CA GLN A 20 -6.96 -18.32 -21.80
C GLN A 20 -7.62 -18.09 -23.17
N VAL A 21 -7.20 -18.79 -24.22
CA VAL A 21 -7.96 -18.85 -25.49
C VAL A 21 -9.36 -19.41 -25.22
N ALA A 22 -9.48 -20.48 -24.41
CA ALA A 22 -10.77 -21.02 -23.98
C ALA A 22 -11.59 -20.05 -23.12
N ALA A 23 -10.96 -19.20 -22.31
CA ALA A 23 -11.63 -18.12 -21.60
C ALA A 23 -12.17 -17.05 -22.58
N ALA A 24 -11.38 -16.67 -23.60
CA ALA A 24 -11.78 -15.69 -24.61
C ALA A 24 -12.99 -16.17 -25.45
N MET A 25 -12.99 -17.43 -25.92
CA MET A 25 -14.13 -17.99 -26.67
C MET A 25 -15.41 -18.05 -25.82
N ARG A 26 -15.29 -18.37 -24.52
CA ARG A 26 -16.40 -18.38 -23.56
C ARG A 26 -16.95 -16.97 -23.31
N ALA A 27 -16.08 -15.98 -23.10
CA ALA A 27 -16.47 -14.57 -22.91
C ALA A 27 -17.21 -14.01 -24.13
N ALA A 28 -16.69 -14.27 -25.33
CA ALA A 28 -17.32 -13.86 -26.60
C ALA A 28 -18.61 -14.62 -26.96
N ARG A 29 -18.96 -15.67 -26.19
CA ARG A 29 -20.10 -16.59 -26.44
C ARG A 29 -20.16 -17.08 -27.89
N VAL A 30 -19.02 -17.58 -28.39
CA VAL A 30 -18.90 -18.16 -29.74
C VAL A 30 -19.85 -19.37 -29.86
N LYS A 31 -20.96 -19.21 -30.61
CA LYS A 31 -22.03 -20.21 -30.73
C LYS A 31 -21.73 -21.36 -31.69
N ARG A 32 -20.81 -21.15 -32.62
CA ARG A 32 -20.36 -22.13 -33.62
C ARG A 32 -18.85 -22.07 -33.65
N THR A 33 -18.23 -23.20 -33.34
CA THR A 33 -16.79 -23.37 -33.39
C THR A 33 -16.41 -24.26 -34.57
N ASP A 34 -15.21 -24.09 -35.10
CA ASP A 34 -14.60 -25.04 -36.03
C ASP A 34 -13.89 -26.18 -35.29
N ALA A 35 -13.18 -27.05 -36.02
CA ALA A 35 -12.49 -28.22 -35.47
C ALA A 35 -11.41 -27.89 -34.42
N ARG A 36 -10.91 -26.65 -34.38
CA ARG A 36 -9.93 -26.16 -33.39
C ARG A 36 -10.59 -25.72 -32.07
N GLY A 37 -11.93 -25.67 -32.05
CA GLY A 37 -12.73 -25.03 -31.00
C GLY A 37 -12.84 -23.50 -31.15
N LEU A 38 -12.30 -22.92 -32.23
CA LEU A 38 -12.22 -21.47 -32.47
C LEU A 38 -13.39 -20.96 -33.32
N LEU A 39 -13.58 -19.63 -33.43
CA LEU A 39 -14.53 -19.06 -34.38
C LEU A 39 -14.06 -19.41 -35.81
N PRO A 40 -14.93 -19.88 -36.73
CA PRO A 40 -14.49 -20.27 -38.07
C PRO A 40 -13.72 -19.14 -38.78
N SER A 41 -12.51 -19.42 -39.30
CA SER A 41 -11.58 -18.38 -39.77
C SER A 41 -12.17 -17.46 -40.85
N ALA A 42 -13.09 -17.96 -41.68
CA ALA A 42 -13.81 -17.14 -42.67
C ALA A 42 -14.80 -16.15 -42.03
N GLU A 43 -15.43 -16.52 -40.90
CA GLU A 43 -16.25 -15.61 -40.11
C GLU A 43 -15.39 -14.62 -39.31
N ALA A 44 -14.27 -15.08 -38.75
CA ALA A 44 -13.29 -14.24 -38.05
C ALA A 44 -12.71 -13.16 -38.97
N ARG A 45 -12.11 -13.54 -40.11
CA ARG A 45 -11.57 -12.60 -41.12
C ARG A 45 -12.62 -11.59 -41.56
N ARG A 46 -13.86 -12.04 -41.88
CA ARG A 46 -14.97 -11.16 -42.26
C ARG A 46 -15.36 -10.16 -41.16
N PHE A 47 -15.32 -10.59 -39.89
CA PHE A 47 -15.64 -9.72 -38.76
C PHE A 47 -14.53 -8.67 -38.51
N LEU A 48 -13.26 -9.07 -38.59
CA LEU A 48 -12.11 -8.17 -38.40
C LEU A 48 -11.85 -7.23 -39.59
N ALA A 49 -12.38 -7.55 -40.79
CA ALA A 49 -12.33 -6.68 -41.95
C ALA A 49 -13.26 -5.45 -41.84
N SER A 50 -14.21 -5.46 -40.90
CA SER A 50 -15.12 -4.34 -40.59
C SER A 50 -14.88 -3.74 -39.20
N VAL A 51 -13.68 -3.92 -38.64
CA VAL A 51 -13.31 -3.41 -37.30
C VAL A 51 -11.98 -2.68 -37.41
N ASP A 52 -12.04 -1.36 -37.30
CA ASP A 52 -10.87 -0.47 -37.40
C ASP A 52 -10.42 0.03 -36.02
N VAL A 53 -11.30 -0.03 -35.01
CA VAL A 53 -11.01 0.36 -33.61
C VAL A 53 -11.37 -0.76 -32.65
N PHE A 54 -10.41 -1.23 -31.86
CA PHE A 54 -10.64 -2.09 -30.71
C PHE A 54 -11.12 -1.26 -29.52
N ARG A 55 -12.44 -1.23 -29.33
CA ARG A 55 -13.12 -0.55 -28.23
C ARG A 55 -13.99 -1.51 -27.42
N ARG A 56 -14.38 -1.12 -26.21
CA ARG A 56 -15.32 -1.88 -25.36
C ARG A 56 -16.66 -2.12 -26.06
N GLY A 57 -17.22 -1.06 -26.64
CA GLY A 57 -18.47 -1.06 -27.41
C GLY A 57 -19.73 -1.36 -26.61
N LYS A 58 -20.89 -1.25 -27.28
CA LYS A 58 -22.20 -1.51 -26.65
C LYS A 58 -22.37 -3.01 -26.36
N ALA A 59 -22.57 -3.34 -25.09
CA ALA A 59 -22.75 -4.71 -24.64
C ALA A 59 -24.07 -5.31 -25.16
N LYS A 60 -24.07 -6.61 -25.48
CA LYS A 60 -25.24 -7.36 -25.96
C LYS A 60 -25.45 -8.60 -25.12
N PHE A 61 -26.71 -8.92 -24.80
CA PHE A 61 -27.05 -10.14 -24.08
C PHE A 61 -27.12 -11.33 -25.04
N VAL A 62 -26.30 -12.35 -24.78
CA VAL A 62 -26.23 -13.59 -25.57
C VAL A 62 -26.34 -14.77 -24.60
N GLY A 63 -27.47 -15.48 -24.64
CA GLY A 63 -27.72 -16.62 -23.75
C GLY A 63 -27.68 -16.24 -22.26
N GLY A 64 -28.36 -15.15 -21.89
CA GLY A 64 -28.39 -14.62 -20.52
C GLY A 64 -27.08 -13.95 -20.04
N SER A 65 -26.02 -13.94 -20.84
CA SER A 65 -24.73 -13.33 -20.48
C SER A 65 -24.50 -12.02 -21.23
N ARG A 66 -23.93 -11.02 -20.55
CA ARG A 66 -23.50 -9.74 -21.14
C ARG A 66 -22.16 -9.93 -21.86
N VAL A 67 -22.11 -9.67 -23.17
CA VAL A 67 -20.93 -9.80 -24.04
C VAL A 67 -20.59 -8.45 -24.64
N PHE A 68 -19.32 -8.04 -24.63
CA PHE A 68 -18.88 -6.75 -25.18
C PHE A 68 -18.43 -6.85 -26.66
N GLU A 69 -18.21 -5.72 -27.32
CA GLU A 69 -17.68 -5.68 -28.69
C GLU A 69 -16.23 -6.19 -28.70
N SER A 70 -15.42 -5.67 -27.78
CA SER A 70 -14.04 -6.12 -27.50
C SER A 70 -13.92 -7.63 -27.27
N ASP A 71 -14.91 -8.28 -26.64
CA ASP A 71 -14.90 -9.73 -26.45
C ASP A 71 -14.87 -10.46 -27.79
N ARG A 72 -15.76 -10.05 -28.71
CA ARG A 72 -15.91 -10.68 -30.02
C ARG A 72 -14.75 -10.36 -30.95
N VAL A 73 -14.19 -9.15 -30.87
CA VAL A 73 -12.98 -8.79 -31.64
C VAL A 73 -11.78 -9.60 -31.16
N TRP A 74 -11.58 -9.74 -29.85
CA TRP A 74 -10.49 -10.55 -29.29
C TRP A 74 -10.61 -12.03 -29.67
N ALA A 75 -11.80 -12.62 -29.54
CA ALA A 75 -12.03 -14.01 -29.95
C ALA A 75 -11.83 -14.21 -31.47
N ALA A 76 -12.22 -13.24 -32.32
CA ALA A 76 -11.97 -13.31 -33.75
C ALA A 76 -10.46 -13.21 -34.09
N LEU A 77 -9.70 -12.33 -33.41
CA LEU A 77 -8.24 -12.23 -33.57
C LEU A 77 -7.53 -13.56 -33.25
N LEU A 78 -7.87 -14.19 -32.12
CA LEU A 78 -7.34 -15.51 -31.73
C LEU A 78 -7.78 -16.67 -32.66
N SER A 79 -8.77 -16.43 -33.52
CA SER A 79 -9.33 -17.42 -34.44
C SER A 79 -8.79 -17.32 -35.88
N LEU A 80 -7.87 -16.38 -36.15
CA LEU A 80 -7.12 -16.32 -37.40
C LEU A 80 -6.20 -17.54 -37.56
N ASP A 81 -5.75 -17.82 -38.79
CA ASP A 81 -5.08 -19.10 -39.07
C ASP A 81 -3.64 -19.15 -38.55
N ASN A 82 -2.90 -18.04 -38.61
CA ASN A 82 -1.51 -17.94 -38.17
C ASN A 82 -1.19 -16.56 -37.56
N ALA A 83 0.02 -16.43 -37.01
CA ALA A 83 0.49 -15.21 -36.39
C ALA A 83 0.62 -14.02 -37.36
N GLU A 84 0.97 -14.28 -38.63
CA GLU A 84 1.11 -13.23 -39.66
C GLU A 84 -0.24 -12.54 -39.92
N GLU A 85 -1.34 -13.30 -40.00
CA GLU A 85 -2.68 -12.73 -40.10
C GLU A 85 -3.06 -11.94 -38.84
N PHE A 86 -2.76 -12.48 -37.65
CA PHE A 86 -3.00 -11.78 -36.38
C PHE A 86 -2.28 -10.43 -36.36
N VAL A 87 -0.97 -10.42 -36.61
CA VAL A 87 -0.15 -9.18 -36.68
C VAL A 87 -0.72 -8.23 -37.73
N ARG A 88 -1.08 -8.71 -38.93
CA ARG A 88 -1.63 -7.87 -40.01
C ARG A 88 -2.95 -7.19 -39.63
N HIS A 89 -3.83 -7.87 -38.90
CA HIS A 89 -5.07 -7.26 -38.38
C HIS A 89 -4.80 -6.37 -37.16
N ALA A 90 -3.94 -6.81 -36.23
CA ALA A 90 -3.67 -6.13 -34.96
C ALA A 90 -2.85 -4.84 -35.11
N LYS A 91 -1.96 -4.73 -36.11
CA LYS A 91 -1.27 -3.47 -36.47
C LYS A 91 -2.16 -2.46 -37.19
N ARG A 92 -3.27 -2.91 -37.78
CA ARG A 92 -4.21 -2.08 -38.55
C ARG A 92 -5.28 -1.43 -37.68
N MET A 93 -5.52 -1.98 -36.49
CA MET A 93 -6.53 -1.47 -35.56
C MET A 93 -5.96 -0.40 -34.65
N GLU A 94 -6.74 0.65 -34.43
CA GLU A 94 -6.59 1.56 -33.30
C GLU A 94 -7.00 0.82 -32.02
N TRP A 95 -6.28 1.02 -30.91
CA TRP A 95 -6.51 0.30 -29.65
C TRP A 95 -7.03 1.24 -28.57
N ALA A 96 -8.32 1.58 -28.64
CA ALA A 96 -9.01 2.50 -27.74
C ALA A 96 -9.51 1.88 -26.41
N PHE A 97 -9.16 0.63 -26.09
CA PHE A 97 -9.63 -0.02 -24.85
C PHE A 97 -8.64 -1.05 -24.28
N GLY A 98 -8.16 -0.78 -23.06
CA GLY A 98 -7.20 -1.64 -22.36
C GLY A 98 -7.74 -2.97 -21.81
N GLY A 99 -9.06 -3.07 -21.55
CA GLY A 99 -9.68 -3.99 -20.58
C GLY A 99 -9.67 -5.51 -20.87
N ARG A 100 -8.51 -6.09 -21.18
CA ARG A 100 -8.13 -7.45 -20.80
C ARG A 100 -7.27 -7.38 -19.53
N GLY A 101 -7.36 -8.42 -18.68
CA GLY A 101 -6.64 -8.44 -17.40
C GLY A 101 -5.12 -8.47 -17.61
N ARG A 102 -4.38 -7.88 -16.66
CA ARG A 102 -2.90 -7.72 -16.66
C ARG A 102 -2.08 -9.03 -16.58
N GLY A 103 -2.69 -10.18 -16.85
CA GLY A 103 -2.03 -11.48 -16.98
C GLY A 103 -2.50 -12.25 -18.22
N ASN A 104 -3.03 -11.56 -19.25
CA ASN A 104 -3.57 -12.22 -20.43
C ASN A 104 -2.47 -12.57 -21.44
N THR A 105 -2.20 -13.86 -21.64
CA THR A 105 -1.20 -14.42 -22.56
C THR A 105 -1.83 -15.17 -23.74
N ALA A 106 -3.16 -15.12 -23.90
CA ALA A 106 -3.92 -15.88 -24.91
C ALA A 106 -3.44 -15.74 -26.36
N ALA A 107 -2.79 -14.62 -26.71
CA ALA A 107 -2.17 -14.45 -28.03
C ALA A 107 -0.90 -15.32 -28.18
N VAL A 108 -0.08 -15.42 -27.13
CA VAL A 108 1.09 -16.33 -27.07
C VAL A 108 0.63 -17.78 -27.05
N GLU A 109 -0.35 -18.16 -26.21
CA GLU A 109 -0.94 -19.51 -26.18
C GLU A 109 -1.38 -20.01 -27.58
N ARG A 110 -1.77 -19.08 -28.46
CA ARG A 110 -2.31 -19.37 -29.79
C ARG A 110 -1.27 -19.29 -30.92
N PHE A 111 -0.28 -18.40 -30.81
CA PHE A 111 0.59 -18.01 -31.92
C PHE A 111 2.10 -17.98 -31.59
N GLY A 112 2.48 -18.22 -30.33
CA GLY A 112 3.85 -18.20 -29.84
C GLY A 112 4.58 -16.88 -30.13
N MET A 113 5.90 -16.98 -30.35
CA MET A 113 6.76 -15.83 -30.70
C MET A 113 6.34 -15.07 -31.96
N GLY A 114 5.46 -15.64 -32.81
CA GLY A 114 5.02 -15.02 -34.06
C GLY A 114 4.27 -13.69 -33.89
N ILE A 115 3.79 -13.36 -32.68
CA ILE A 115 3.14 -12.08 -32.38
C ILE A 115 4.12 -10.96 -32.01
N LEU A 116 5.40 -11.27 -31.77
CA LEU A 116 6.41 -10.29 -31.35
C LEU A 116 6.46 -9.04 -32.27
N PRO A 117 6.31 -9.13 -33.61
CA PRO A 117 6.25 -7.94 -34.45
C PRO A 117 5.06 -7.02 -34.18
N TRP A 118 3.93 -7.52 -33.64
CA TRP A 118 2.82 -6.68 -33.17
C TRP A 118 3.18 -5.95 -31.88
N ILE A 119 3.77 -6.66 -30.91
CA ILE A 119 4.26 -6.09 -29.64
C ILE A 119 5.28 -4.98 -29.94
N GLU A 120 6.23 -5.21 -30.83
CA GLU A 120 7.20 -4.20 -31.27
C GLU A 120 6.52 -2.94 -31.84
N SER A 121 5.44 -3.08 -32.62
CA SER A 121 4.68 -1.91 -33.10
C SER A 121 3.80 -1.21 -32.05
N ARG A 122 3.89 -1.62 -30.78
CA ARG A 122 3.37 -0.83 -29.64
C ARG A 122 4.49 -0.05 -28.94
N LEU A 123 5.76 -0.31 -29.26
CA LEU A 123 6.89 0.48 -28.81
C LEU A 123 7.03 1.73 -29.71
N ARG A 124 7.13 2.90 -29.08
CA ARG A 124 7.35 4.19 -29.74
C ARG A 124 8.85 4.48 -29.92
N ASP A 125 9.17 5.50 -30.72
CA ASP A 125 10.54 5.98 -30.95
C ASP A 125 11.22 6.54 -29.68
N ASP A 126 10.43 6.94 -28.67
CA ASP A 126 10.87 7.36 -27.32
C ASP A 126 11.12 6.17 -26.37
N GLY A 127 10.88 4.93 -26.82
CA GLY A 127 10.98 3.72 -26.00
C GLY A 127 9.79 3.47 -25.07
N VAL A 128 8.72 4.26 -25.12
CA VAL A 128 7.51 3.98 -24.33
C VAL A 128 6.68 2.88 -25.00
N LEU A 129 6.43 1.79 -24.27
CA LEU A 129 5.58 0.69 -24.71
C LEU A 129 4.11 0.97 -24.36
N VAL A 130 3.25 1.04 -25.38
CA VAL A 130 1.82 1.27 -25.21
C VAL A 130 1.12 -0.04 -24.87
N ASN A 131 0.89 -0.29 -23.58
CA ASN A 131 0.18 -1.45 -23.03
C ASN A 131 -1.34 -1.32 -23.17
N VAL A 132 -1.78 -0.95 -24.38
CA VAL A 132 -3.18 -0.98 -24.80
C VAL A 132 -3.24 -1.85 -26.06
N PRO A 133 -3.88 -3.03 -26.00
CA PRO A 133 -4.62 -3.60 -24.88
C PRO A 133 -3.67 -4.03 -23.73
N SER A 134 -4.16 -4.11 -22.49
CA SER A 134 -3.31 -4.35 -21.29
C SER A 134 -2.82 -5.80 -21.12
N CYS A 135 -2.68 -6.50 -22.25
CA CYS A 135 -2.07 -7.81 -22.42
C CYS A 135 -0.74 -7.75 -23.21
N VAL A 136 -0.35 -6.59 -23.74
CA VAL A 136 0.89 -6.42 -24.53
C VAL A 136 2.12 -6.74 -23.69
N VAL A 137 2.21 -6.25 -22.45
CA VAL A 137 3.31 -6.59 -21.53
C VAL A 137 3.30 -8.09 -21.16
N PRO A 138 2.21 -8.69 -20.63
CA PRO A 138 2.17 -10.14 -20.38
C PRO A 138 2.50 -11.01 -21.60
N CYS A 139 2.11 -10.58 -22.80
CA CYS A 139 2.46 -11.27 -24.05
C CYS A 139 3.91 -11.06 -24.50
N LEU A 140 4.64 -10.07 -23.97
CA LEU A 140 6.07 -9.90 -24.22
C LEU A 140 6.88 -10.85 -23.34
N LEU A 141 6.57 -10.87 -22.04
CA LEU A 141 7.30 -11.66 -21.05
C LEU A 141 7.19 -13.16 -21.36
N ALA A 142 5.97 -13.65 -21.65
CA ALA A 142 5.72 -15.04 -22.03
C ALA A 142 6.34 -15.51 -23.38
N ILE A 143 7.25 -14.76 -24.00
CA ILE A 143 7.95 -15.16 -25.24
C ILE A 143 9.46 -15.31 -24.96
N GLY A 144 9.87 -16.50 -24.50
CA GLY A 144 11.28 -16.84 -24.23
C GLY A 144 12.15 -16.92 -25.48
N THR A 145 12.54 -15.77 -26.03
CA THR A 145 13.38 -15.65 -27.23
C THR A 145 14.30 -14.44 -27.17
N THR A 146 15.44 -14.51 -27.88
CA THR A 146 16.39 -13.40 -28.00
C THR A 146 15.73 -12.11 -28.49
N GLY A 147 14.79 -12.18 -29.44
CA GLY A 147 14.09 -11.01 -29.95
C GLY A 147 13.15 -10.36 -28.92
N ALA A 148 12.64 -11.13 -27.95
CA ALA A 148 11.86 -10.59 -26.84
C ALA A 148 12.76 -9.91 -25.80
N LEU A 149 13.91 -10.51 -25.47
CA LEU A 149 14.96 -9.87 -24.66
C LEU A 149 15.40 -8.53 -25.28
N GLU A 150 15.71 -8.52 -26.58
CA GLU A 150 16.10 -7.32 -27.32
C GLU A 150 14.99 -6.26 -27.38
N LEU A 151 13.71 -6.66 -27.42
CA LEU A 151 12.59 -5.73 -27.37
C LEU A 151 12.36 -5.18 -25.96
N ALA A 152 12.43 -6.02 -24.92
CA ALA A 152 12.32 -5.62 -23.52
C ALA A 152 13.45 -4.64 -23.12
N LEU A 153 14.68 -4.91 -23.58
CA LEU A 153 15.85 -4.03 -23.51
C LEU A 153 15.71 -2.70 -24.28
N ARG A 154 14.63 -2.48 -25.04
CA ARG A 154 14.29 -1.21 -25.70
C ARG A 154 13.12 -0.47 -25.03
N VAL A 155 12.39 -1.11 -24.11
CA VAL A 155 11.29 -0.46 -23.37
C VAL A 155 11.90 0.42 -22.27
N HIS A 156 11.63 1.72 -22.32
CA HIS A 156 12.06 2.70 -21.30
C HIS A 156 10.96 2.95 -20.26
N ALA A 157 9.68 2.92 -20.68
CA ALA A 157 8.54 3.01 -19.77
C ALA A 157 7.31 2.31 -20.37
N VAL A 158 6.28 2.09 -19.56
CA VAL A 158 4.99 1.54 -19.99
C VAL A 158 3.89 2.57 -19.79
N THR A 159 2.94 2.63 -20.72
CA THR A 159 1.72 3.41 -20.55
C THR A 159 0.46 2.60 -20.88
N ASP A 160 -0.52 2.64 -19.98
CA ASP A 160 -1.88 2.11 -20.20
C ASP A 160 -2.79 3.15 -20.92
N ALA A 161 -2.26 4.33 -21.30
CA ALA A 161 -3.04 5.38 -21.96
C ALA A 161 -3.16 5.14 -23.48
N ALA A 162 -4.40 5.13 -23.98
CA ALA A 162 -4.70 4.89 -25.39
C ALA A 162 -4.55 6.13 -26.30
N SER A 163 -4.79 7.32 -25.74
CA SER A 163 -5.11 8.56 -26.47
C SER A 163 -3.91 9.43 -26.85
N ALA A 164 -2.67 9.02 -26.54
CA ALA A 164 -1.45 9.76 -26.90
C ALA A 164 -1.10 9.61 -28.40
N HIS A 165 -1.94 10.19 -29.26
CA HIS A 165 -1.69 10.31 -30.70
C HIS A 165 -0.62 11.37 -30.96
N VAL A 166 0.45 10.97 -31.66
CA VAL A 166 1.36 11.91 -32.31
C VAL A 166 0.58 12.65 -33.40
N GLU A 167 0.61 13.98 -33.40
CA GLU A 167 -0.06 14.79 -34.43
C GLU A 167 0.37 14.33 -35.84
N PRO A 168 -0.58 14.07 -36.75
CA PRO A 168 -0.24 13.65 -38.11
C PRO A 168 0.37 14.83 -38.88
N ARG A 169 1.71 14.81 -39.05
CA ARG A 169 2.51 15.77 -39.82
C ARG A 169 1.72 16.36 -41.00
N ALA A 170 1.36 17.63 -40.89
CA ALA A 170 0.42 18.28 -41.79
C ALA A 170 0.84 18.14 -43.26
N ARG A 171 -0.08 17.64 -44.10
CA ARG A 171 0.05 17.77 -45.55
C ARG A 171 -0.19 19.23 -45.92
N PRO A 172 0.59 19.83 -46.84
CA PRO A 172 0.35 21.20 -47.29
C PRO A 172 -1.00 21.29 -48.01
N SER A 173 -1.98 21.93 -47.37
CA SER A 173 -3.31 22.15 -47.96
C SER A 173 -3.30 23.34 -48.91
N ALA A 174 -4.15 23.30 -49.94
CA ALA A 174 -4.27 24.35 -50.95
C ALA A 174 -5.38 25.35 -50.61
N VAL A 175 -5.24 26.56 -51.15
CA VAL A 175 -6.15 27.71 -50.95
C VAL A 175 -7.56 27.47 -51.52
N GLN A 176 -8.60 27.74 -50.71
CA GLN A 176 -9.92 28.27 -51.11
C GLN A 176 -10.66 28.75 -49.84
N THR A 177 -10.67 30.05 -49.50
CA THR A 177 -11.62 31.12 -49.90
C THR A 177 -13.02 31.06 -49.25
N ARG A 178 -13.34 32.11 -48.49
CA ARG A 178 -14.68 32.45 -47.93
C ARG A 178 -15.78 32.52 -48.99
N ALA A 179 -17.01 32.24 -48.55
CA ALA A 179 -18.21 33.02 -48.90
C ALA A 179 -19.16 33.05 -47.70
N ASP A 180 -19.70 34.23 -47.36
CA ASP A 180 -20.75 34.45 -46.36
C ASP A 180 -22.15 34.33 -47.02
N VAL A 181 -23.25 34.26 -46.24
CA VAL A 181 -24.58 34.91 -46.48
C VAL A 181 -25.70 34.41 -45.53
N ASN A 182 -26.40 35.38 -44.93
CA ASN A 182 -27.78 35.47 -44.39
C ASN A 182 -28.47 34.32 -43.61
N GLU A 183 -28.79 34.62 -42.35
CA GLU A 183 -30.12 35.07 -41.90
C GLU A 183 -31.38 34.62 -42.69
N HIS A 184 -32.31 33.94 -42.01
CA HIS A 184 -33.75 34.14 -42.23
C HIS A 184 -34.55 33.88 -40.95
N ASP A 185 -35.42 34.83 -40.62
CA ASP A 185 -36.37 34.78 -39.51
C ASP A 185 -37.61 33.95 -39.89
N ILE A 186 -38.18 33.22 -38.93
CA ILE A 186 -39.61 32.86 -38.88
C ILE A 186 -40.02 32.94 -37.40
N ASP A 187 -41.00 33.81 -37.12
CA ASP A 187 -41.64 33.96 -35.81
C ASP A 187 -42.78 32.94 -35.59
N ASP A 188 -43.34 32.94 -34.38
CA ASP A 188 -44.69 32.51 -33.98
C ASP A 188 -45.20 31.08 -34.35
N ASP A 189 -45.47 30.29 -33.31
CA ASP A 189 -46.86 29.96 -32.94
C ASP A 189 -46.90 29.59 -31.42
N GLU A 190 -48.00 29.90 -30.74
CA GLU A 190 -48.22 29.70 -29.29
C GLU A 190 -48.99 28.39 -28.98
N ASP A 191 -49.29 28.21 -27.68
CA ASP A 191 -50.36 27.39 -27.08
C ASP A 191 -50.16 25.91 -26.67
N ASP A 192 -50.75 25.64 -25.50
CA ASP A 192 -51.30 24.42 -24.88
C ASP A 192 -50.40 23.20 -24.53
N ASP A 193 -50.06 23.14 -23.24
CA ASP A 193 -50.46 22.09 -22.28
C ASP A 193 -50.63 20.62 -22.75
N GLU A 194 -49.81 19.72 -22.20
CA GLU A 194 -50.33 18.62 -21.36
C GLU A 194 -49.23 18.05 -20.43
N GLU A 195 -49.63 17.59 -19.22
CA GLU A 195 -48.72 17.04 -18.22
C GLU A 195 -48.34 15.57 -18.52
N SER A 196 -47.05 15.25 -18.64
CA SER A 196 -46.59 13.84 -18.60
C SER A 196 -45.30 13.65 -17.77
N ASP A 197 -45.49 13.11 -16.58
CA ASP A 197 -44.46 12.61 -15.65
C ASP A 197 -43.75 11.36 -16.22
N ASP A 198 -42.44 11.45 -16.49
CA ASP A 198 -41.48 10.33 -16.60
C ASP A 198 -40.05 10.87 -16.96
N GLY A 199 -39.40 11.55 -16.00
CA GLY A 199 -38.08 12.17 -16.17
C GLY A 199 -36.90 11.24 -15.85
N ASP A 200 -36.51 10.39 -16.80
CA ASP A 200 -35.32 9.52 -16.69
C ASP A 200 -34.04 10.33 -17.06
N ASP A 201 -33.53 11.12 -16.11
CA ASP A 201 -32.38 12.03 -16.29
C ASP A 201 -31.08 11.27 -16.64
N VAL A 202 -30.85 11.11 -17.95
CA VAL A 202 -29.55 10.78 -18.52
C VAL A 202 -28.68 12.03 -18.47
N ALA A 203 -27.85 12.14 -17.43
CA ALA A 203 -26.77 13.12 -17.42
C ALA A 203 -25.77 12.78 -18.54
N ASP A 204 -25.61 13.69 -19.50
CA ASP A 204 -24.54 13.61 -20.49
C ASP A 204 -23.19 13.92 -19.82
N ASP A 205 -22.18 13.10 -20.08
CA ASP A 205 -20.80 13.32 -19.64
C ASP A 205 -20.17 14.40 -20.55
N GLU A 206 -20.23 15.68 -20.17
CA GLU A 206 -19.39 16.72 -20.77
C GLU A 206 -17.93 16.53 -20.30
N GLU A 207 -17.05 16.11 -21.21
CA GLU A 207 -15.62 15.92 -20.93
C GLU A 207 -14.88 17.28 -20.93
N ASP A 208 -14.69 17.88 -19.75
CA ASP A 208 -13.85 19.08 -19.58
C ASP A 208 -12.36 18.76 -19.86
N ASP A 209 -11.78 19.45 -20.86
CA ASP A 209 -10.35 19.37 -21.22
C ASP A 209 -9.45 20.10 -20.19
N GLU A 210 -9.20 19.49 -19.02
CA GLU A 210 -8.18 20.00 -18.08
C GLU A 210 -6.75 19.82 -18.64
N GLU A 211 -6.06 20.93 -18.95
CA GLU A 211 -4.65 20.90 -19.38
C GLU A 211 -3.75 20.30 -18.27
N PRO A 212 -2.85 19.34 -18.59
CA PRO A 212 -2.04 18.67 -17.59
C PRO A 212 -1.00 19.60 -16.95
N SER A 213 -1.14 19.83 -15.64
CA SER A 213 -0.23 20.66 -14.84
C SER A 213 1.22 20.17 -14.89
N SER A 214 2.17 21.10 -15.07
CA SER A 214 3.57 20.82 -15.40
C SER A 214 4.48 20.38 -14.23
N ASP A 215 3.98 19.58 -13.29
CA ASP A 215 4.81 18.98 -12.23
C ASP A 215 5.54 17.74 -12.79
N ASP A 216 6.87 17.87 -12.95
CA ASP A 216 7.74 16.89 -13.63
C ASP A 216 7.66 15.51 -12.94
N PRO A 217 7.02 14.49 -13.56
CA PRO A 217 6.80 13.21 -12.91
C PRO A 217 8.14 12.50 -12.73
N LYS A 218 8.32 11.84 -11.57
CA LYS A 218 9.45 10.93 -11.35
C LYS A 218 9.57 10.01 -12.55
N ARG A 219 10.71 10.08 -13.26
CA ARG A 219 10.98 9.23 -14.42
C ARG A 219 10.75 7.77 -14.02
N PRO A 220 9.94 7.00 -14.76
CA PRO A 220 9.86 5.56 -14.59
C PRO A 220 11.26 4.96 -14.68
N ASP A 221 11.50 3.86 -13.98
CA ASP A 221 12.81 3.24 -14.06
C ASP A 221 13.00 2.59 -15.44
N ASP A 222 14.08 3.01 -16.10
CA ASP A 222 14.43 2.77 -17.50
C ASP A 222 14.66 1.28 -17.84
N LEU A 223 14.44 0.35 -16.91
CA LEU A 223 14.61 -1.09 -17.11
C LEU A 223 13.38 -1.97 -16.78
N ASP A 224 12.28 -1.50 -16.16
CA ASP A 224 11.15 -2.34 -15.64
C ASP A 224 10.67 -3.52 -16.54
N ILE A 225 10.54 -3.32 -17.85
CA ILE A 225 10.06 -4.41 -18.73
C ILE A 225 11.18 -5.33 -19.21
N ALA A 226 12.42 -4.85 -19.26
CA ALA A 226 13.55 -5.78 -19.22
C ALA A 226 13.50 -6.56 -17.90
N ARG A 227 13.30 -5.87 -16.75
CA ARG A 227 13.25 -6.42 -15.38
C ARG A 227 12.30 -7.55 -15.13
N ARG A 228 11.40 -7.78 -16.08
CA ARG A 228 10.41 -8.83 -15.96
C ARG A 228 10.61 -9.92 -17.03
N PHE A 229 11.87 -10.07 -17.50
CA PHE A 229 12.37 -11.04 -18.49
C PHE A 229 13.58 -11.95 -18.04
N MET A 230 13.85 -12.16 -16.74
CA MET A 230 14.85 -13.09 -16.14
C MET A 230 14.54 -13.80 -14.74
N THR A 231 13.29 -13.85 -14.17
CA THR A 231 12.68 -14.84 -13.15
C THR A 231 11.09 -15.31 -13.07
N LEU A 232 10.12 -16.01 -13.83
CA LEU A 232 9.40 -16.47 -15.17
C LEU A 232 9.78 -17.44 -16.46
N HIS A 233 10.83 -17.43 -17.35
CA HIS A 233 11.95 -18.38 -17.85
C HIS A 233 13.47 -17.85 -18.02
N PRO A 234 14.55 -18.35 -17.32
CA PRO A 234 15.79 -17.56 -16.96
C PRO A 234 17.08 -17.84 -17.75
N THR A 235 17.06 -18.77 -18.70
CA THR A 235 18.25 -19.27 -19.40
C THR A 235 18.96 -18.21 -20.26
N PHE A 236 18.35 -17.03 -20.42
CA PHE A 236 18.81 -15.92 -21.25
C PHE A 236 20.00 -15.13 -20.70
N TYR A 237 20.50 -15.39 -19.48
CA TYR A 237 21.72 -14.74 -18.97
C TYR A 237 22.92 -14.87 -19.93
N GLY A 238 23.08 -16.02 -20.58
CA GLY A 238 24.12 -16.22 -21.59
C GLY A 238 23.98 -15.34 -22.83
N GLN A 239 22.74 -15.04 -23.25
CA GLN A 239 22.47 -14.14 -24.38
C GLN A 239 22.60 -12.67 -23.96
N LEU A 240 22.15 -12.33 -22.75
CA LEU A 240 22.33 -11.01 -22.14
C LEU A 240 23.82 -10.63 -22.07
N ALA A 241 24.68 -11.53 -21.60
CA ALA A 241 26.12 -11.30 -21.56
C ALA A 241 26.77 -11.19 -22.94
N LYS A 242 26.24 -11.90 -23.96
CA LYS A 242 26.67 -11.74 -25.36
C LYS A 242 26.31 -10.35 -25.89
N LEU A 243 25.07 -9.91 -25.73
CA LEU A 243 24.63 -8.56 -26.10
C LEU A 243 25.44 -7.46 -25.38
N ALA A 244 25.69 -7.61 -24.08
CA ALA A 244 26.53 -6.70 -23.31
C ALA A 244 27.99 -6.66 -23.83
N TYR A 245 28.53 -7.80 -24.26
CA TYR A 245 29.91 -7.92 -24.74
C TYR A 245 30.10 -7.30 -26.13
N ASP A 246 29.10 -7.46 -26.99
CA ASP A 246 29.04 -6.85 -28.31
C ASP A 246 28.69 -5.34 -28.26
N GLY A 247 28.52 -4.78 -27.05
CA GLY A 247 28.46 -3.34 -26.79
C GLY A 247 27.06 -2.78 -26.59
N HIS A 248 26.03 -3.61 -26.40
CA HIS A 248 24.67 -3.14 -26.15
C HIS A 248 24.56 -2.53 -24.74
N ALA A 249 24.61 -1.19 -24.64
CA ALA A 249 24.76 -0.48 -23.37
C ALA A 249 23.69 -0.82 -22.32
N ARG A 250 22.42 -0.97 -22.71
CA ARG A 250 21.35 -1.39 -21.79
C ARG A 250 21.48 -2.85 -21.33
N ALA A 251 22.18 -3.71 -22.08
CA ALA A 251 22.49 -5.08 -21.67
C ALA A 251 23.67 -5.15 -20.68
N ASP A 252 24.68 -4.29 -20.82
CA ASP A 252 25.78 -4.16 -19.82
C ASP A 252 25.26 -3.52 -18.51
N ALA A 253 24.50 -2.42 -18.61
CA ALA A 253 23.86 -1.80 -17.45
C ALA A 253 22.98 -2.80 -16.69
N LEU A 254 22.17 -3.56 -17.42
CA LEU A 254 21.39 -4.67 -16.87
C LEU A 254 22.28 -5.75 -16.21
N LEU A 255 23.20 -6.37 -16.95
CA LEU A 255 23.99 -7.49 -16.40
C LEU A 255 24.75 -7.08 -15.12
N ARG A 256 25.17 -5.81 -15.02
CA ARG A 256 25.76 -5.21 -13.82
C ARG A 256 24.79 -5.06 -12.66
N ASP A 257 23.56 -4.61 -12.91
CA ASP A 257 22.53 -4.65 -11.88
C ASP A 257 22.36 -6.08 -11.37
N ARG A 258 22.15 -7.06 -12.27
CA ARG A 258 21.86 -8.44 -11.84
C ARG A 258 22.97 -9.00 -10.96
N ALA A 259 24.22 -8.69 -11.30
CA ALA A 259 25.38 -9.01 -10.49
C ALA A 259 25.38 -8.30 -9.13
N THR A 260 24.85 -7.09 -9.04
CA THR A 260 24.69 -6.33 -7.80
C THR A 260 23.56 -6.89 -6.92
N VAL A 261 22.43 -7.28 -7.52
CA VAL A 261 21.22 -7.77 -6.81
C VAL A 261 21.33 -9.24 -6.43
N LEU A 262 21.63 -10.13 -7.38
CA LEU A 262 21.65 -11.58 -7.18
C LEU A 262 23.06 -12.12 -6.82
N GLY A 263 24.06 -11.24 -6.78
CA GLY A 263 25.46 -11.65 -6.63
C GLY A 263 25.91 -12.61 -7.73
N GLY A 264 26.64 -13.65 -7.33
CA GLY A 264 27.17 -14.65 -8.24
C GLY A 264 26.14 -15.65 -8.80
N ALA A 265 24.85 -15.57 -8.44
CA ALA A 265 23.81 -16.36 -9.12
C ALA A 265 23.79 -16.06 -10.64
N VAL A 266 24.10 -14.81 -11.03
CA VAL A 266 24.30 -14.42 -12.44
C VAL A 266 25.45 -15.20 -13.09
N ARG A 267 26.60 -15.30 -12.41
CA ARG A 267 27.74 -16.09 -12.90
C ARG A 267 27.31 -17.54 -13.13
N GLU A 268 26.49 -18.11 -12.26
CA GLU A 268 26.08 -19.51 -12.37
C GLU A 268 25.04 -19.74 -13.47
N ALA A 269 24.12 -18.80 -13.69
CA ALA A 269 23.26 -18.78 -14.87
C ALA A 269 24.07 -18.66 -16.17
N LEU A 270 25.19 -17.92 -16.16
CA LEU A 270 26.16 -17.91 -17.27
C LEU A 270 26.88 -19.28 -17.40
N GLU A 271 27.33 -19.89 -16.30
CA GLU A 271 27.98 -21.22 -16.34
C GLU A 271 27.04 -22.31 -16.88
N GLN A 272 25.75 -22.24 -16.57
CA GLN A 272 24.73 -23.15 -17.10
C GLN A 272 24.40 -22.90 -18.58
N SER A 273 24.29 -21.63 -19.01
CA SER A 273 23.88 -21.29 -20.39
C SER A 273 25.04 -21.25 -21.41
N LEU A 274 26.29 -21.13 -20.94
CA LEU A 274 27.47 -20.94 -21.79
C LEU A 274 28.63 -21.92 -21.49
N GLY A 275 28.58 -22.62 -20.35
CA GLY A 275 29.70 -23.40 -19.84
C GLY A 275 30.75 -22.55 -19.11
N PHE A 276 31.47 -23.20 -18.20
CA PHE A 276 32.42 -22.58 -17.27
C PHE A 276 33.39 -21.58 -17.92
N ALA A 277 34.01 -21.93 -19.05
CA ALA A 277 35.06 -21.13 -19.68
C ALA A 277 34.54 -19.84 -20.35
N GLU A 278 33.33 -19.83 -20.91
CA GLU A 278 32.72 -18.59 -21.40
C GLU A 278 32.23 -17.74 -20.22
N ALA A 279 31.59 -18.35 -19.22
CA ALA A 279 31.09 -17.67 -18.04
C ALA A 279 32.20 -17.01 -17.20
N GLU A 280 33.37 -17.64 -17.05
CA GLU A 280 34.55 -17.07 -16.40
C GLU A 280 35.07 -15.84 -17.17
N ARG A 281 35.13 -15.92 -18.51
CA ARG A 281 35.49 -14.78 -19.38
C ARG A 281 34.51 -13.61 -19.25
N TYR A 282 33.21 -13.87 -19.16
CA TYR A 282 32.19 -12.83 -18.94
C TYR A 282 32.26 -12.26 -17.50
N THR A 283 32.47 -13.12 -16.50
CA THR A 283 32.71 -12.72 -15.09
C THR A 283 33.87 -11.73 -15.00
N GLU A 284 35.01 -12.03 -15.60
CA GLU A 284 36.18 -11.13 -15.61
C GLU A 284 36.00 -9.88 -16.47
N LYS A 285 35.25 -9.96 -17.57
CA LYS A 285 34.99 -8.81 -18.46
C LYS A 285 34.09 -7.75 -17.81
N PHE A 286 33.11 -8.17 -17.02
CA PHE A 286 32.11 -7.27 -16.43
C PHE A 286 32.35 -6.97 -14.94
N ASP A 287 33.29 -7.65 -14.30
CA ASP A 287 33.54 -7.65 -12.84
C ASP A 287 32.32 -8.16 -12.05
N LEU A 288 31.72 -9.26 -12.54
CA LEU A 288 30.61 -9.92 -11.85
C LEU A 288 31.14 -10.57 -10.55
N PRO A 289 30.44 -10.43 -9.41
CA PRO A 289 30.97 -10.89 -8.14
C PRO A 289 31.10 -12.42 -8.14
N ARG A 290 32.31 -12.87 -7.84
CA ARG A 290 32.60 -14.30 -7.68
C ARG A 290 31.93 -14.78 -6.39
N THR A 291 30.94 -15.67 -6.50
CA THR A 291 30.34 -16.39 -5.37
C THR A 291 31.36 -17.31 -4.70
N ARG A 292 32.20 -16.72 -3.86
CA ARG A 292 32.62 -17.39 -2.63
C ARG A 292 31.52 -17.19 -1.60
N LEU A 293 31.16 -18.28 -0.94
CA LEU A 293 30.38 -18.18 0.28
C LEU A 293 31.35 -17.73 1.40
N PRO A 294 30.87 -17.21 2.54
CA PRO A 294 31.73 -17.00 3.70
C PRO A 294 32.47 -18.30 4.05
N ASP A 295 33.75 -18.24 4.41
CA ASP A 295 34.62 -19.41 4.68
C ASP A 295 33.98 -20.45 5.62
N GLU A 296 33.14 -19.98 6.55
CA GLU A 296 32.32 -20.79 7.47
C GLU A 296 31.31 -21.69 6.74
N LEU A 297 30.62 -21.18 5.72
CA LEU A 297 29.64 -21.92 4.92
C LEU A 297 30.35 -22.85 3.93
N GLU A 298 31.43 -22.40 3.27
CA GLU A 298 32.25 -23.27 2.40
C GLU A 298 32.75 -24.49 3.17
N LYS A 299 33.21 -24.28 4.41
CA LYS A 299 33.63 -25.36 5.31
C LYS A 299 32.49 -26.30 5.68
N LEU A 300 31.32 -25.78 6.07
CA LEU A 300 30.16 -26.62 6.44
C LEU A 300 29.64 -27.46 5.27
N LEU A 301 29.66 -26.94 4.04
CA LEU A 301 29.31 -27.69 2.84
C LEU A 301 30.36 -28.73 2.48
N ALA A 302 31.66 -28.42 2.66
CA ALA A 302 32.75 -29.36 2.43
C ALA A 302 32.75 -30.53 3.43
N GLU A 303 32.37 -30.28 4.69
CA GLU A 303 32.22 -31.29 5.75
C GLU A 303 30.98 -32.19 5.58
N ALA A 304 29.97 -31.78 4.81
CA ALA A 304 28.71 -32.51 4.65
C ALA A 304 28.77 -33.61 3.57
N ASP A 305 28.08 -34.73 3.80
CA ASP A 305 28.01 -35.86 2.86
C ASP A 305 27.43 -35.42 1.50
N VAL A 306 28.03 -35.89 0.40
CA VAL A 306 27.47 -35.77 -0.95
C VAL A 306 26.38 -36.82 -1.14
N HIS A 307 25.27 -36.42 -1.75
CA HIS A 307 24.20 -37.32 -2.19
C HIS A 307 24.24 -37.50 -3.71
N ASP A 308 24.30 -38.75 -4.16
CA ASP A 308 24.50 -39.15 -5.57
C ASP A 308 23.22 -39.09 -6.43
N GLU A 309 22.35 -38.11 -6.16
CA GLU A 309 21.15 -37.83 -6.96
C GLU A 309 21.48 -36.78 -8.03
N PRO A 310 21.16 -37.01 -9.32
CA PRO A 310 21.43 -36.04 -10.39
C PRO A 310 20.93 -34.62 -10.07
N ARG A 311 21.70 -33.61 -10.51
CA ARG A 311 21.33 -32.20 -10.37
C ARG A 311 20.21 -31.87 -11.36
N GLY A 312 18.98 -31.71 -10.86
CA GLY A 312 17.87 -31.16 -11.63
C GLY A 312 18.00 -29.64 -11.79
N PRO A 313 16.99 -28.96 -12.36
CA PRO A 313 16.93 -27.50 -12.42
C PRO A 313 17.10 -26.87 -11.03
N VAL A 314 17.81 -25.75 -11.00
CA VAL A 314 18.41 -25.14 -9.80
C VAL A 314 17.60 -23.94 -9.35
N TRP A 315 17.41 -23.79 -8.05
CA TRP A 315 16.87 -22.60 -7.40
C TRP A 315 17.97 -21.95 -6.54
N THR A 316 17.99 -20.62 -6.49
CA THR A 316 19.00 -19.78 -5.84
C THR A 316 18.45 -19.04 -4.63
N ILE A 317 19.32 -18.47 -3.79
CA ILE A 317 18.87 -17.66 -2.65
C ILE A 317 18.13 -16.39 -3.12
N ALA A 318 18.45 -15.90 -4.32
CA ALA A 318 17.87 -14.68 -4.86
C ALA A 318 16.40 -14.88 -5.32
N GLU A 319 16.00 -16.07 -5.75
CA GLU A 319 14.58 -16.38 -6.00
C GLU A 319 13.75 -16.42 -4.69
N LEU A 320 14.38 -16.68 -3.53
CA LEU A 320 13.72 -16.45 -2.23
C LEU A 320 13.65 -14.95 -1.88
N ASP A 321 14.68 -14.17 -2.22
CA ASP A 321 14.64 -12.71 -2.07
C ASP A 321 13.55 -12.07 -2.93
N ASP A 322 13.32 -12.58 -4.14
CA ASP A 322 12.21 -12.20 -5.03
C ASP A 322 10.84 -12.61 -4.46
N ALA A 323 10.72 -13.84 -3.96
CA ALA A 323 9.52 -14.29 -3.24
C ALA A 323 9.26 -13.43 -1.98
N ALA A 324 10.30 -12.90 -1.34
CA ALA A 324 10.17 -11.94 -0.24
C ALA A 324 9.71 -10.55 -0.72
N ARG A 325 10.22 -10.04 -1.85
CA ARG A 325 9.73 -8.79 -2.49
C ARG A 325 8.26 -8.87 -2.88
N ARG A 326 7.77 -10.06 -3.27
CA ARG A 326 6.37 -10.30 -3.69
C ARG A 326 5.40 -10.65 -2.54
N ASP A 327 5.83 -10.56 -1.28
CA ASP A 327 5.07 -11.02 -0.08
C ASP A 327 4.62 -12.51 -0.17
N GLU A 328 5.30 -13.34 -0.97
CA GLU A 328 4.98 -14.76 -1.14
C GLU A 328 5.59 -15.64 -0.03
N ILE A 329 6.65 -15.16 0.63
CA ILE A 329 7.37 -15.88 1.68
C ILE A 329 6.71 -15.76 3.07
N PRO A 330 6.62 -16.83 3.87
CA PRO A 330 6.09 -16.74 5.23
C PRO A 330 7.06 -15.99 6.17
N LEU A 331 6.51 -15.06 6.95
CA LEU A 331 7.20 -14.36 8.05
C LEU A 331 6.81 -14.97 9.41
N TRP A 332 7.69 -14.87 10.42
CA TRP A 332 7.45 -15.39 11.78
C TRP A 332 6.23 -14.78 12.49
N ASP A 333 5.88 -13.53 12.22
CA ASP A 333 4.65 -12.93 12.73
C ASP A 333 4.17 -11.87 11.73
N SER A 334 2.89 -11.57 11.81
CA SER A 334 2.17 -10.67 10.92
C SER A 334 1.02 -10.04 11.71
N PRO A 335 0.61 -8.80 11.41
CA PRO A 335 -0.64 -8.24 11.94
C PRO A 335 -1.91 -9.08 11.66
N THR A 336 -1.80 -10.19 10.91
CA THR A 336 -2.90 -11.12 10.59
C THR A 336 -2.69 -12.56 11.07
N TYR A 337 -1.50 -12.94 11.56
CA TYR A 337 -1.20 -14.29 12.07
C TYR A 337 0.11 -14.36 12.86
N THR A 338 0.16 -15.23 13.87
CA THR A 338 1.32 -15.44 14.77
C THR A 338 1.87 -16.85 14.59
N THR A 339 3.16 -17.02 14.26
CA THR A 339 3.73 -18.33 13.92
C THR A 339 4.40 -19.03 15.10
N ALA A 340 3.68 -19.90 15.80
CA ALA A 340 4.22 -20.62 16.96
C ALA A 340 5.36 -21.61 16.63
N ALA A 341 5.50 -22.06 15.38
CA ALA A 341 6.65 -22.84 14.92
C ALA A 341 6.81 -22.81 13.39
N MET A 342 8.04 -22.91 12.91
CA MET A 342 8.37 -23.20 11.51
C MET A 342 9.29 -24.43 11.38
N ARG A 343 9.36 -25.00 10.18
CA ARG A 343 10.36 -25.98 9.75
C ARG A 343 10.73 -25.72 8.28
N VAL A 344 12.02 -25.74 7.97
CA VAL A 344 12.52 -25.73 6.58
C VAL A 344 13.07 -27.13 6.24
N SER A 345 12.58 -27.73 5.16
CA SER A 345 13.01 -29.04 4.64
C SER A 345 13.50 -28.93 3.20
N GLY A 346 14.67 -29.51 2.91
CA GLY A 346 15.25 -29.54 1.57
C GLY A 346 15.14 -30.91 0.92
N TYR A 347 14.53 -30.96 -0.27
CA TYR A 347 14.40 -32.14 -1.12
C TYR A 347 15.18 -31.97 -2.42
N ALA A 348 15.99 -32.96 -2.78
CA ALA A 348 16.70 -33.02 -4.05
C ALA A 348 16.07 -34.07 -4.98
N SER A 349 15.98 -33.77 -6.27
CA SER A 349 15.62 -34.77 -7.28
C SER A 349 16.16 -34.43 -8.68
N ARG A 350 16.23 -35.44 -9.55
CA ARG A 350 16.50 -35.28 -11.00
C ARG A 350 15.52 -34.35 -11.71
N HIS A 351 14.30 -34.19 -11.17
CA HIS A 351 13.24 -33.34 -11.74
C HIS A 351 13.31 -31.89 -11.23
N GLY A 352 14.27 -31.57 -10.36
CA GLY A 352 14.40 -30.27 -9.71
C GLY A 352 14.45 -30.40 -8.19
N ASP A 353 14.97 -29.36 -7.56
CA ASP A 353 15.05 -29.27 -6.10
C ASP A 353 13.82 -28.56 -5.53
N ALA A 354 13.51 -28.84 -4.27
CA ALA A 354 12.44 -28.17 -3.54
C ALA A 354 12.86 -27.81 -2.11
N LEU A 355 12.74 -26.52 -1.77
CA LEU A 355 12.83 -26.03 -0.39
C LEU A 355 11.41 -25.80 0.12
N VAL A 356 11.04 -26.48 1.21
CA VAL A 356 9.68 -26.41 1.76
C VAL A 356 9.71 -25.80 3.16
N ILE A 357 9.00 -24.69 3.33
CA ILE A 357 8.80 -24.02 4.61
C ILE A 357 7.40 -24.38 5.12
N GLU A 358 7.35 -25.17 6.19
CA GLU A 358 6.13 -25.39 6.97
C GLU A 358 6.04 -24.34 8.08
N GLN A 359 4.83 -23.84 8.37
CA GLN A 359 4.54 -22.98 9.51
C GLN A 359 3.27 -23.41 10.26
N ILE A 360 3.27 -23.28 11.58
CA ILE A 360 2.09 -23.47 12.47
C ILE A 360 1.68 -22.10 12.97
N VAL A 361 0.50 -21.62 12.55
CA VAL A 361 0.06 -20.24 12.80
C VAL A 361 -1.26 -20.17 13.57
N HIS A 362 -1.33 -19.22 14.51
CA HIS A 362 -2.60 -18.73 15.06
C HIS A 362 -3.13 -17.58 14.21
N ARG A 363 -4.45 -17.56 13.96
CA ARG A 363 -5.14 -16.49 13.23
C ARG A 363 -6.34 -16.01 14.06
N GLN A 364 -6.25 -14.81 14.62
CA GLN A 364 -7.30 -14.23 15.50
C GLN A 364 -8.68 -14.13 14.82
N ASN A 365 -8.72 -13.96 13.49
CA ASN A 365 -9.94 -13.96 12.67
C ASN A 365 -10.06 -15.21 11.77
N GLY A 366 -9.38 -16.30 12.11
CA GLY A 366 -9.42 -17.56 11.38
C GLY A 366 -10.70 -18.35 11.64
N LYS A 367 -11.04 -19.28 10.72
CA LYS A 367 -12.07 -20.30 11.00
C LYS A 367 -11.56 -21.39 11.96
N SER A 368 -10.26 -21.62 11.93
CA SER A 368 -9.53 -22.40 12.93
C SER A 368 -8.65 -21.46 13.74
N PRO A 369 -8.50 -21.68 15.06
CA PRO A 369 -7.51 -20.97 15.86
C PRO A 369 -6.08 -21.42 15.55
N ILE A 370 -5.88 -22.59 14.92
CA ILE A 370 -4.55 -23.16 14.62
C ILE A 370 -4.53 -23.77 13.21
N THR A 371 -3.68 -23.22 12.35
CA THR A 371 -3.53 -23.62 10.94
C THR A 371 -2.11 -24.11 10.69
N TRP A 372 -1.94 -25.24 10.00
CA TRP A 372 -0.69 -25.58 9.34
C TRP A 372 -0.71 -24.95 7.95
N GLU A 373 0.34 -24.25 7.57
CA GLU A 373 0.54 -23.77 6.21
C GLU A 373 1.90 -24.25 5.69
N MET A 374 1.97 -24.51 4.39
CA MET A 374 3.16 -24.98 3.70
C MET A 374 3.39 -24.09 2.48
N PHE A 375 4.64 -23.67 2.30
CA PHE A 375 5.11 -22.90 1.16
C PHE A 375 6.28 -23.66 0.55
N ALA A 376 6.22 -23.95 -0.74
CA ALA A 376 7.26 -24.70 -1.44
C ALA A 376 7.85 -23.87 -2.59
N TYR A 377 9.17 -23.87 -2.61
CA TYR A 377 10.03 -23.16 -3.54
C TYR A 377 10.88 -24.18 -4.29
N GLY A 378 11.34 -23.83 -5.48
CA GLY A 378 12.13 -24.71 -6.34
C GLY A 378 11.31 -25.50 -7.36
N PRO A 379 11.91 -25.82 -8.52
CA PRO A 379 11.23 -26.48 -9.64
C PRO A 379 10.77 -27.92 -9.33
N GLY A 380 11.30 -28.55 -8.28
CA GLY A 380 10.84 -29.85 -7.80
C GLY A 380 9.49 -29.84 -7.07
N ALA A 381 8.85 -28.67 -6.88
CA ALA A 381 7.60 -28.51 -6.14
C ALA A 381 6.41 -28.15 -7.05
N GLY A 382 5.59 -29.14 -7.41
CA GLY A 382 4.38 -28.94 -8.22
C GLY A 382 3.25 -28.10 -7.58
N LYS A 383 3.39 -27.65 -6.33
CA LYS A 383 2.43 -26.76 -5.63
C LYS A 383 3.14 -25.78 -4.70
N ARG A 384 3.15 -24.48 -5.05
CA ARG A 384 3.78 -23.42 -4.23
C ARG A 384 3.16 -23.23 -2.82
N ARG A 385 1.89 -23.57 -2.58
CA ARG A 385 1.25 -23.42 -1.25
C ARG A 385 0.19 -24.48 -0.93
N ALA A 386 0.07 -24.84 0.35
CA ALA A 386 -1.06 -25.59 0.93
C ALA A 386 -1.38 -25.10 2.35
N SER A 387 -2.56 -25.42 2.87
CA SER A 387 -2.94 -25.17 4.26
C SER A 387 -3.98 -26.18 4.76
N ASP A 388 -3.97 -26.45 6.06
CA ASP A 388 -4.93 -27.30 6.76
C ASP A 388 -5.24 -26.74 8.16
N ASP A 389 -6.54 -26.66 8.48
CA ASP A 389 -7.00 -26.46 9.85
C ASP A 389 -6.61 -27.67 10.71
N LEU A 390 -5.96 -27.43 11.87
CA LEU A 390 -5.49 -28.48 12.79
C LEU A 390 -6.43 -28.74 13.96
N VAL A 391 -7.23 -27.76 14.37
CA VAL A 391 -8.08 -27.78 15.57
C VAL A 391 -9.45 -27.20 15.19
N ASP A 392 -10.53 -27.82 15.67
CA ASP A 392 -11.91 -27.36 15.41
C ASP A 392 -12.38 -26.59 16.66
N PRO A 393 -12.51 -25.25 16.61
CA PRO A 393 -12.75 -24.45 17.81
C PRO A 393 -14.08 -24.80 18.48
N THR A 394 -15.12 -25.11 17.69
CA THR A 394 -16.45 -25.41 18.22
C THR A 394 -16.55 -26.86 18.71
N ALA A 395 -15.78 -27.80 18.15
CA ALA A 395 -15.70 -29.17 18.67
C ALA A 395 -14.83 -29.28 19.94
N ASP A 396 -13.75 -28.49 20.05
CA ASP A 396 -12.81 -28.49 21.17
C ASP A 396 -13.13 -27.44 22.26
N GLY A 397 -14.20 -26.66 22.11
CA GLY A 397 -14.64 -25.67 23.10
C GLY A 397 -13.74 -24.43 23.21
N LEU A 398 -13.03 -24.10 22.13
CA LEU A 398 -12.18 -22.92 21.97
C LEU A 398 -12.92 -21.76 21.24
N ASP A 399 -14.26 -21.76 21.27
CA ASP A 399 -15.05 -20.63 20.75
C ASP A 399 -14.68 -19.33 21.50
N ASN A 400 -14.58 -18.22 20.76
CA ASN A 400 -14.11 -16.94 21.32
C ASN A 400 -15.01 -16.44 22.47
N ILE A 401 -14.42 -16.27 23.65
CA ILE A 401 -15.07 -15.60 24.79
C ILE A 401 -15.06 -14.08 24.51
N GLU A 402 -16.23 -13.45 24.51
CA GLU A 402 -16.33 -11.98 24.43
C GLU A 402 -15.77 -11.34 25.71
N ILE A 403 -14.71 -10.55 25.57
CA ILE A 403 -14.04 -9.81 26.64
C ILE A 403 -14.48 -8.34 26.56
N GLY A 404 -14.58 -7.65 27.71
CA GLY A 404 -15.04 -6.27 27.79
C GLY A 404 -13.97 -5.24 27.41
N GLU A 405 -14.42 -4.03 27.06
CA GLU A 405 -13.55 -2.87 26.83
C GLU A 405 -12.77 -2.51 28.11
N GLY A 406 -11.44 -2.66 28.08
CA GLY A 406 -10.55 -2.50 29.23
C GLY A 406 -10.31 -3.77 30.07
N ASP A 407 -11.03 -4.87 29.82
CA ASP A 407 -10.75 -6.16 30.46
C ASP A 407 -9.65 -6.89 29.63
N PHE A 408 -8.58 -7.39 30.26
CA PHE A 408 -7.50 -8.09 29.54
C PHE A 408 -7.21 -9.48 30.14
N VAL A 409 -6.53 -10.35 29.39
CA VAL A 409 -6.09 -11.66 29.88
C VAL A 409 -4.57 -11.69 30.00
N ASP A 410 -4.07 -11.92 31.21
CA ASP A 410 -2.64 -12.11 31.45
C ASP A 410 -2.19 -13.50 30.93
N GLY A 411 -1.40 -13.51 29.86
CA GLY A 411 -0.84 -14.73 29.24
C GLY A 411 0.08 -15.57 30.14
N ILE A 412 0.56 -15.02 31.26
CA ILE A 412 1.40 -15.71 32.25
C ILE A 412 0.53 -16.44 33.27
N THR A 413 -0.50 -15.79 33.83
CA THR A 413 -1.37 -16.39 34.87
C THR A 413 -2.61 -17.08 34.31
N GLY A 414 -3.02 -16.80 33.07
CA GLY A 414 -4.26 -17.31 32.47
C GLY A 414 -5.52 -16.78 33.18
N GLN A 415 -5.49 -15.52 33.63
CA GLN A 415 -6.57 -14.87 34.38
C GLN A 415 -7.08 -13.64 33.63
N ILE A 416 -8.40 -13.43 33.62
CA ILE A 416 -8.96 -12.15 33.18
C ILE A 416 -8.77 -11.15 34.31
N VAL A 417 -8.13 -10.03 34.02
CA VAL A 417 -8.13 -8.84 34.86
C VAL A 417 -9.30 -7.98 34.40
N LEU A 418 -10.43 -8.04 35.13
CA LEU A 418 -11.55 -7.14 34.86
C LEU A 418 -11.24 -5.76 35.45
N LEU A 419 -11.40 -4.69 34.67
CA LEU A 419 -11.26 -3.33 35.20
C LEU A 419 -12.59 -2.88 35.82
N GLY A 420 -12.67 -3.13 37.13
CA GLY A 420 -13.77 -2.76 38.02
C GLY A 420 -14.71 -3.91 38.37
N GLU A 421 -15.42 -3.77 39.50
CA GLU A 421 -16.39 -4.78 39.91
C GLU A 421 -17.61 -4.80 38.99
N ARG A 422 -18.11 -6.01 38.72
CA ARG A 422 -19.37 -6.26 38.01
C ARG A 422 -20.36 -6.95 38.96
N ASP A 423 -21.64 -6.61 38.82
CA ASP A 423 -22.73 -7.23 39.58
C ASP A 423 -22.95 -8.71 39.20
N GLU A 424 -23.86 -9.38 39.89
CA GLU A 424 -24.25 -10.78 39.60
C GLU A 424 -24.88 -10.99 38.21
N ASN A 425 -25.13 -9.90 37.46
CA ASN A 425 -25.64 -9.88 36.09
C ASN A 425 -24.59 -9.39 35.07
N GLY A 426 -23.32 -9.26 35.46
CA GLY A 426 -22.20 -8.83 34.60
C GLY A 426 -22.10 -7.32 34.33
N ARG A 427 -22.95 -6.50 34.97
CA ARG A 427 -23.01 -5.04 34.76
C ARG A 427 -21.95 -4.33 35.60
N PRO A 428 -21.21 -3.35 35.06
CA PRO A 428 -20.21 -2.61 35.83
C PRO A 428 -20.87 -1.84 36.99
N ILE A 429 -20.27 -1.95 38.18
CA ILE A 429 -20.67 -1.24 39.39
C ILE A 429 -19.97 0.13 39.37
N ALA A 430 -20.76 1.20 39.38
CA ALA A 430 -20.20 2.55 39.29
C ALA A 430 -19.31 2.90 40.49
N ASN A 431 -18.16 3.52 40.22
CA ASN A 431 -17.13 3.91 41.18
C ASN A 431 -16.39 2.74 41.86
N SER A 432 -16.27 1.59 41.17
CA SER A 432 -15.40 0.49 41.59
C SER A 432 -14.17 0.42 40.67
N ASP A 433 -13.09 1.08 41.08
CA ASP A 433 -11.84 1.18 40.29
C ASP A 433 -10.85 0.03 40.61
N ALA A 434 -11.28 -0.98 41.38
CA ALA A 434 -10.43 -2.10 41.79
C ALA A 434 -10.39 -3.18 40.69
N PRO A 435 -9.21 -3.56 40.18
CA PRO A 435 -9.10 -4.63 39.19
C PRO A 435 -9.50 -5.98 39.82
N ARG A 436 -10.57 -6.58 39.31
CA ARG A 436 -11.06 -7.88 39.78
C ARG A 436 -10.48 -8.99 38.90
N ILE A 437 -9.49 -9.68 39.44
CA ILE A 437 -8.99 -10.93 38.88
C ILE A 437 -10.13 -11.98 38.90
N VAL A 438 -10.52 -12.45 37.72
CA VAL A 438 -11.49 -13.54 37.54
C VAL A 438 -10.79 -14.69 36.81
N PRO A 439 -10.76 -15.91 37.38
CA PRO A 439 -10.27 -17.07 36.66
C PRO A 439 -11.18 -17.34 35.45
N LEU A 440 -10.58 -17.58 34.28
CA LEU A 440 -11.31 -18.01 33.09
C LEU A 440 -12.19 -19.23 33.41
N PRO A 441 -13.40 -19.34 32.83
CA PRO A 441 -14.24 -20.54 32.96
C PRO A 441 -13.71 -21.74 32.15
N LEU A 442 -12.49 -21.65 31.60
CA LEU A 442 -11.78 -22.77 31.01
C LEU A 442 -11.47 -23.80 32.12
N PRO A 443 -11.89 -25.07 31.98
CA PRO A 443 -11.83 -26.03 33.07
C PRO A 443 -10.41 -26.55 33.29
N ALA A 444 -9.79 -26.10 34.39
CA ALA A 444 -8.44 -26.43 34.85
C ALA A 444 -7.29 -25.85 34.00
N ASP A 445 -6.07 -26.00 34.53
CA ASP A 445 -4.83 -25.54 33.90
C ASP A 445 -4.50 -26.26 32.56
N GLU A 446 -5.23 -27.33 32.22
CA GLU A 446 -4.96 -28.28 31.13
C GLU A 446 -6.25 -28.56 30.34
N ILE A 447 -6.24 -28.25 29.04
CA ILE A 447 -7.35 -28.41 28.08
C ILE A 447 -7.04 -29.59 27.16
N SER A 448 -8.05 -30.38 26.77
CA SER A 448 -7.92 -31.40 25.70
C SER A 448 -8.39 -30.84 24.36
N VAL A 449 -7.57 -30.98 23.31
CA VAL A 449 -7.85 -30.50 21.95
C VAL A 449 -7.61 -31.62 20.91
N HIS A 450 -8.47 -31.77 19.91
CA HIS A 450 -8.40 -32.84 18.93
C HIS A 450 -7.57 -32.44 17.69
N VAL A 451 -6.25 -32.55 17.81
CA VAL A 451 -5.32 -32.16 16.76
C VAL A 451 -5.38 -33.12 15.57
N LYS A 452 -5.97 -32.65 14.48
CA LYS A 452 -5.86 -33.27 13.15
C LYS A 452 -4.42 -33.11 12.66
N ARG A 453 -3.84 -34.19 12.12
CA ARG A 453 -2.52 -34.12 11.45
C ARG A 453 -2.67 -33.48 10.05
N PRO A 454 -1.72 -32.63 9.60
CA PRO A 454 -1.80 -31.99 8.29
C PRO A 454 -2.01 -32.99 7.16
N THR A 455 -2.82 -32.62 6.15
CA THR A 455 -3.17 -33.39 4.94
C THR A 455 -3.91 -34.72 5.18
N ALA A 456 -3.84 -35.29 6.38
CA ALA A 456 -4.45 -36.56 6.73
C ALA A 456 -5.98 -36.42 6.85
N ARG A 457 -6.72 -37.28 6.15
CA ARG A 457 -8.19 -37.37 6.26
C ARG A 457 -8.66 -38.22 7.45
N VAL A 458 -7.88 -38.23 8.54
CA VAL A 458 -8.10 -39.05 9.74
C VAL A 458 -8.64 -38.16 10.86
N LYS A 459 -9.47 -38.70 11.76
CA LYS A 459 -9.90 -37.98 12.97
C LYS A 459 -8.68 -37.57 13.80
N GLY A 460 -8.72 -36.37 14.38
CA GLY A 460 -7.64 -35.84 15.21
C GLY A 460 -7.31 -36.68 16.44
N GLU A 461 -6.07 -36.53 16.88
CA GLU A 461 -5.49 -37.12 18.09
C GLU A 461 -5.80 -36.19 19.27
N GLU A 462 -6.41 -36.71 20.33
CA GLU A 462 -6.71 -35.93 21.54
C GLU A 462 -5.40 -35.63 22.29
N LEU A 463 -5.00 -34.36 22.32
CA LEU A 463 -3.79 -33.89 22.98
C LEU A 463 -4.14 -32.95 24.13
N ARG A 464 -3.35 -33.01 25.20
CA ARG A 464 -3.50 -32.14 26.37
C ARG A 464 -2.48 -31.01 26.36
N VAL A 465 -2.98 -29.78 26.50
CA VAL A 465 -2.22 -28.53 26.36
C VAL A 465 -2.63 -27.54 27.43
N HIS A 466 -1.80 -26.55 27.72
CA HIS A 466 -2.10 -25.50 28.69
C HIS A 466 -2.38 -24.18 27.98
N ALA A 467 -3.42 -23.46 28.42
CA ALA A 467 -3.72 -22.09 27.96
C ALA A 467 -2.89 -21.03 28.70
N ARG A 468 -1.66 -21.36 29.11
CA ARG A 468 -0.67 -20.46 29.73
C ARG A 468 0.65 -20.64 29.02
N LEU A 469 1.44 -19.57 28.94
CA LEU A 469 2.80 -19.66 28.42
C LEU A 469 3.65 -20.68 29.21
N PRO A 470 4.49 -21.48 28.54
CA PRO A 470 5.41 -22.38 29.22
C PRO A 470 6.33 -21.66 30.20
N ARG A 471 6.74 -22.33 31.29
CA ARG A 471 7.66 -21.76 32.29
C ARG A 471 9.05 -21.41 31.74
N SER A 472 9.40 -21.81 30.50
CA SER A 472 10.61 -21.34 29.80
C SER A 472 10.56 -19.85 29.42
N PHE A 473 9.38 -19.24 29.42
CA PHE A 473 9.18 -17.79 29.23
C PHE A 473 9.26 -17.00 30.55
N ALA A 474 9.18 -17.65 31.71
CA ALA A 474 9.25 -17.00 33.02
C ALA A 474 10.66 -16.61 33.59
N PRO A 475 11.81 -16.96 32.98
CA PRO A 475 13.14 -16.49 33.41
C PRO A 475 13.71 -15.40 32.49
N THR A 476 12.88 -14.76 31.66
CA THR A 476 13.26 -13.60 30.85
C THR A 476 13.51 -12.37 31.74
N ASN A 477 13.97 -11.26 31.18
CA ASN A 477 14.20 -10.04 31.93
C ASN A 477 12.87 -9.44 32.44
N HIS A 478 12.89 -8.64 33.51
CA HIS A 478 11.68 -7.98 34.03
C HIS A 478 11.01 -7.05 32.99
N ALA A 479 11.75 -6.58 31.99
CA ALA A 479 11.17 -5.87 30.83
C ALA A 479 10.30 -6.82 29.98
N ASP A 480 10.79 -8.02 29.68
CA ASP A 480 10.07 -9.00 28.87
C ASP A 480 8.81 -9.54 29.59
N GLU A 481 8.85 -9.66 30.93
CA GLU A 481 7.72 -10.09 31.76
C GLU A 481 6.48 -9.19 31.64
N SER A 482 6.65 -7.91 31.30
CA SER A 482 5.50 -7.02 31.06
C SER A 482 4.88 -7.27 29.68
N HIS A 483 5.70 -7.56 28.67
CA HIS A 483 5.24 -7.77 27.29
C HIS A 483 4.60 -9.16 27.13
N LEU A 484 5.08 -10.16 27.86
CA LEU A 484 4.50 -11.52 27.87
C LEU A 484 3.07 -11.61 28.45
N ARG A 485 2.61 -10.59 29.18
CA ARG A 485 1.20 -10.50 29.63
C ARG A 485 0.23 -10.23 28.49
N LEU A 486 0.72 -9.64 27.39
CA LEU A 486 -0.06 -9.24 26.21
C LEU A 486 -0.28 -10.39 25.22
N VAL A 487 0.23 -11.60 25.54
CA VAL A 487 0.05 -12.81 24.74
C VAL A 487 -1.32 -13.43 25.02
N THR A 488 -2.13 -13.62 23.99
CA THR A 488 -3.50 -14.14 24.16
C THR A 488 -3.49 -15.62 24.60
N PRO A 489 -4.54 -16.14 25.28
CA PRO A 489 -4.63 -17.55 25.64
C PRO A 489 -4.56 -18.51 24.45
N ALA A 490 -5.03 -18.10 23.27
CA ALA A 490 -4.93 -18.88 22.04
C ALA A 490 -3.49 -18.94 21.51
N GLU A 491 -2.75 -17.84 21.60
CA GLU A 491 -1.32 -17.78 21.28
C GLU A 491 -0.50 -18.62 22.28
N ALA A 492 -0.76 -18.49 23.58
CA ALA A 492 -0.15 -19.30 24.63
C ALA A 492 -0.41 -20.81 24.42
N LEU A 493 -1.65 -21.18 24.07
CA LEU A 493 -2.04 -22.56 23.78
C LEU A 493 -1.33 -23.12 22.55
N VAL A 494 -1.25 -22.38 21.44
CA VAL A 494 -0.52 -22.88 20.25
C VAL A 494 0.99 -22.96 20.51
N VAL A 495 1.55 -22.13 21.39
CA VAL A 495 2.96 -22.19 21.82
C VAL A 495 3.24 -23.41 22.69
N ASP A 496 2.42 -23.69 23.72
CA ASP A 496 2.57 -24.90 24.55
C ASP A 496 2.34 -26.19 23.72
N LEU A 497 1.35 -26.17 22.83
CA LEU A 497 1.10 -27.23 21.84
C LEU A 497 2.33 -27.42 20.93
N CYS A 498 2.93 -26.35 20.41
CA CYS A 498 4.14 -26.44 19.59
C CYS A 498 5.34 -26.93 20.39
N GLN A 499 5.54 -26.48 21.64
CA GLN A 499 6.68 -26.89 22.46
C GLN A 499 6.63 -28.38 22.82
N ARG A 500 5.44 -28.92 23.10
CA ARG A 500 5.23 -30.33 23.50
C ARG A 500 5.02 -31.28 22.33
N HIS A 501 4.27 -30.85 21.32
CA HIS A 501 3.70 -31.72 20.28
C HIS A 501 4.15 -31.36 18.86
N LYS A 502 5.19 -30.52 18.67
CA LYS A 502 5.78 -30.09 17.37
C LYS A 502 5.78 -31.15 16.27
N ARG A 503 6.11 -32.41 16.62
CA ARG A 503 6.23 -33.54 15.69
C ARG A 503 4.90 -34.09 15.15
N LEU A 504 3.77 -33.73 15.75
CA LEU A 504 2.41 -34.10 15.33
C LEU A 504 1.74 -32.98 14.50
N LEU A 505 2.16 -31.73 14.71
CA LEU A 505 1.60 -30.52 14.08
C LEU A 505 2.11 -30.28 12.67
N PHE A 506 3.37 -30.63 12.42
CA PHE A 506 3.94 -30.62 11.08
C PHE A 506 3.61 -31.91 10.32
N ALA A 507 3.62 -31.83 9.00
CA ALA A 507 3.39 -32.99 8.14
C ALA A 507 4.51 -34.04 8.30
N THR A 508 4.18 -35.30 8.01
CA THR A 508 5.21 -36.33 7.83
C THR A 508 5.93 -36.11 6.50
N ASP A 509 7.13 -36.66 6.33
CA ASP A 509 7.92 -36.51 5.10
C ASP A 509 7.18 -36.93 3.81
N ARG A 510 6.33 -37.97 3.92
CA ARG A 510 5.47 -38.44 2.82
C ARG A 510 4.35 -37.44 2.52
N ASP A 511 3.73 -36.94 3.58
CA ASP A 511 2.56 -36.07 3.51
C ASP A 511 2.96 -34.68 3.00
N LEU A 512 4.12 -34.17 3.45
CA LEU A 512 4.70 -32.91 3.00
C LEU A 512 5.03 -32.94 1.51
N ARG A 513 5.67 -34.01 1.03
CA ARG A 513 5.93 -34.19 -0.41
C ARG A 513 4.63 -34.27 -1.22
N THR A 514 3.62 -34.98 -0.71
CA THR A 514 2.28 -35.08 -1.34
C THR A 514 1.57 -33.71 -1.41
N ALA A 515 1.74 -32.86 -0.39
CA ALA A 515 1.18 -31.52 -0.34
C ALA A 515 1.88 -30.53 -1.28
N ALA A 516 3.21 -30.55 -1.33
CA ALA A 516 4.05 -29.71 -2.18
C ALA A 516 4.12 -30.18 -3.64
N GLY A 517 3.56 -31.35 -3.96
CA GLY A 517 3.65 -31.93 -5.31
C GLY A 517 5.05 -32.40 -5.67
N ILE A 518 5.86 -32.77 -4.67
CA ILE A 518 7.24 -33.24 -4.84
C ILE A 518 7.23 -34.74 -5.17
N ALA A 519 8.08 -35.14 -6.12
CA ALA A 519 8.19 -36.52 -6.59
C ALA A 519 8.48 -37.52 -5.44
N SER A 520 7.91 -38.72 -5.53
CA SER A 520 8.12 -39.80 -4.55
C SER A 520 9.57 -40.30 -4.51
N SER A 521 10.33 -40.10 -5.59
CA SER A 521 11.77 -40.34 -5.67
C SER A 521 12.62 -39.26 -5.00
N ALA A 522 12.09 -38.06 -4.72
CA ALA A 522 12.88 -36.96 -4.17
C ALA A 522 13.43 -37.29 -2.77
N HIS A 523 14.72 -37.08 -2.59
CA HIS A 523 15.46 -37.40 -1.38
C HIS A 523 15.60 -36.18 -0.48
N ARG A 524 15.13 -36.28 0.77
CA ARG A 524 15.30 -35.21 1.75
C ARG A 524 16.74 -35.13 2.24
N LEU A 525 17.43 -34.02 1.92
CA LEU A 525 18.79 -33.75 2.36
C LEU A 525 18.83 -33.23 3.81
N PHE A 526 17.89 -32.36 4.19
CA PHE A 526 17.83 -31.78 5.53
C PHE A 526 16.40 -31.40 5.95
N SER A 527 16.23 -31.13 7.25
CA SER A 527 14.97 -30.71 7.88
C SER A 527 15.31 -30.03 9.20
N PHE A 528 15.28 -28.69 9.25
CA PHE A 528 15.57 -27.90 10.44
C PHE A 528 14.32 -27.21 10.97
N ASP A 529 14.10 -27.29 12.27
CA ASP A 529 13.01 -26.63 13.00
C ASP A 529 13.53 -25.63 14.06
N ALA A 530 14.83 -25.34 13.99
CA ALA A 530 15.53 -24.26 14.67
C ALA A 530 16.62 -23.73 13.72
N PHE A 531 16.56 -22.45 13.36
CA PHE A 531 17.44 -21.76 12.41
C PHE A 531 17.42 -20.24 12.62
N GLU A 532 18.43 -19.53 12.11
CA GLU A 532 18.41 -18.10 11.85
C GLU A 532 17.52 -17.83 10.63
N TYR A 533 16.42 -17.11 10.82
CA TYR A 533 15.57 -16.60 9.75
C TYR A 533 15.82 -15.11 9.56
N PHE A 534 15.57 -14.61 8.35
CA PHE A 534 15.64 -13.18 8.06
C PHE A 534 14.51 -12.44 8.80
N ARG A 535 14.76 -11.18 9.16
CA ARG A 535 13.76 -10.24 9.69
C ARG A 535 12.98 -9.60 8.54
N THR A 536 11.80 -9.04 8.82
CA THR A 536 10.99 -8.33 7.81
C THR A 536 11.67 -7.09 7.18
N ASP A 537 12.75 -6.56 7.76
CA ASP A 537 13.59 -5.49 7.17
C ASP A 537 14.81 -6.01 6.37
N GLN A 538 14.87 -7.34 6.16
CA GLN A 538 15.95 -8.07 5.51
C GLN A 538 15.39 -8.98 4.42
N PHE A 539 16.28 -9.51 3.59
CA PHE A 539 15.98 -10.56 2.63
C PHE A 539 16.49 -11.92 3.14
N PRO A 540 15.93 -13.05 2.67
CA PRO A 540 16.46 -14.40 2.92
C PRO A 540 17.97 -14.54 2.79
N SER A 541 18.61 -13.87 1.82
CA SER A 541 20.07 -13.80 1.67
C SER A 541 20.84 -13.22 2.85
N ALA A 542 20.19 -12.50 3.77
CA ALA A 542 20.79 -12.03 5.01
C ALA A 542 20.90 -13.13 6.09
N SER A 543 20.14 -14.23 5.97
CA SER A 543 20.28 -15.39 6.86
C SER A 543 21.38 -16.32 6.36
N LYS A 544 22.38 -16.56 7.21
CA LYS A 544 23.43 -17.56 6.90
C LYS A 544 22.86 -18.97 6.75
N ASP A 545 21.83 -19.27 7.54
CA ASP A 545 21.22 -20.59 7.60
C ASP A 545 20.39 -20.89 6.34
N LEU A 546 19.64 -19.90 5.82
CA LEU A 546 18.90 -20.06 4.55
C LEU A 546 19.84 -20.12 3.36
N VAL A 547 20.89 -19.28 3.32
CA VAL A 547 21.97 -19.40 2.32
C VAL A 547 22.55 -20.82 2.35
N LEU A 548 22.93 -21.32 3.53
CA LEU A 548 23.50 -22.67 3.66
C LEU A 548 22.51 -23.78 3.24
N MET A 549 21.21 -23.63 3.53
CA MET A 549 20.18 -24.58 3.12
C MET A 549 20.00 -24.63 1.60
N VAL A 550 19.92 -23.48 0.93
CA VAL A 550 19.83 -23.43 -0.55
C VAL A 550 21.10 -23.97 -1.19
N GLU A 551 22.28 -23.57 -0.70
CA GLU A 551 23.56 -24.08 -1.18
C GLU A 551 23.74 -25.58 -0.93
N ALA A 552 23.15 -26.12 0.14
CA ALA A 552 23.15 -27.55 0.40
C ALA A 552 22.26 -28.35 -0.57
N LEU A 553 21.10 -27.83 -0.99
CA LEU A 553 20.33 -28.40 -2.11
C LEU A 553 21.18 -28.42 -3.38
N ARG A 554 21.65 -27.22 -3.75
CA ARG A 554 22.43 -26.92 -4.95
C ARG A 554 23.67 -27.79 -5.12
N ALA A 555 24.42 -27.99 -4.03
CA ALA A 555 25.65 -28.78 -3.99
C ALA A 555 25.42 -30.26 -3.60
N ARG A 556 24.15 -30.72 -3.55
CA ARG A 556 23.75 -32.09 -3.17
C ARG A 556 24.31 -32.53 -1.81
N ARG A 557 24.35 -31.61 -0.83
CA ARG A 557 24.92 -31.83 0.51
C ARG A 557 23.87 -32.15 1.55
N LYS A 558 24.09 -33.24 2.29
CA LYS A 558 23.25 -33.66 3.41
C LYS A 558 23.69 -32.97 4.71
N ILE A 559 23.41 -31.68 4.84
CA ILE A 559 23.76 -30.90 6.03
C ILE A 559 22.97 -31.36 7.27
N THR A 560 23.63 -31.40 8.42
CA THR A 560 23.08 -31.88 9.71
C THR A 560 23.14 -30.83 10.82
N ARG A 561 23.72 -29.67 10.54
CA ARG A 561 23.87 -28.52 11.45
C ARG A 561 23.90 -27.21 10.67
N LEU A 562 23.72 -26.11 11.38
CA LEU A 562 23.69 -24.74 10.86
C LEU A 562 24.72 -23.86 11.60
N PRO A 563 25.17 -22.74 11.02
CA PRO A 563 26.11 -21.80 11.63
C PRO A 563 25.46 -20.78 12.57
N GLY A 564 24.22 -20.36 12.31
CA GLY A 564 23.56 -19.27 13.02
C GLY A 564 23.09 -19.63 14.43
N GLU A 565 22.96 -18.61 15.28
CA GLU A 565 22.19 -18.74 16.51
C GLU A 565 20.69 -18.66 16.19
N ALA A 566 20.01 -19.81 16.24
CA ALA A 566 18.60 -19.94 15.87
C ALA A 566 17.70 -18.85 16.51
N ASN A 567 17.18 -17.92 15.71
CA ASN A 567 16.27 -16.87 16.15
C ASN A 567 14.79 -17.30 16.06
N SER A 568 14.51 -18.35 15.28
CA SER A 568 13.24 -19.10 15.18
C SER A 568 12.52 -19.54 16.47
N SER A 569 13.13 -19.40 17.65
CA SER A 569 12.49 -19.81 18.91
C SER A 569 11.43 -18.79 19.35
N PRO A 570 10.18 -19.20 19.63
CA PRO A 570 9.12 -18.33 20.14
C PRO A 570 9.54 -17.46 21.35
N GLU A 571 10.35 -18.02 22.25
CA GLU A 571 10.93 -17.32 23.40
C GLU A 571 11.75 -16.07 23.03
N ARG A 572 12.26 -15.95 21.80
CA ARG A 572 13.10 -14.83 21.35
C ARG A 572 12.34 -13.69 20.67
N TRP A 573 11.11 -13.91 20.18
CA TRP A 573 10.35 -12.90 19.42
C TRP A 573 8.95 -12.59 19.96
N ILE A 574 8.31 -13.50 20.70
CA ILE A 574 6.96 -13.29 21.24
C ILE A 574 6.84 -12.01 22.10
N PRO A 575 7.78 -11.66 23.01
CA PRO A 575 7.68 -10.42 23.80
C PRO A 575 7.49 -9.17 22.92
N ASN A 576 8.40 -8.93 21.98
CA ASN A 576 8.40 -7.76 21.10
C ASN A 576 7.13 -7.68 20.23
N LEU A 577 6.54 -8.82 19.88
CA LEU A 577 5.38 -8.88 19.00
C LEU A 577 4.04 -8.88 19.74
N ALA A 578 4.00 -9.35 21.00
CA ALA A 578 2.86 -9.15 21.90
C ALA A 578 2.72 -7.67 22.27
N GLU A 579 3.83 -7.00 22.57
CA GLU A 579 3.95 -5.53 22.67
C GLU A 579 3.41 -4.84 21.41
N THR A 580 3.94 -5.20 20.23
CA THR A 580 3.50 -4.66 18.93
C THR A 580 2.00 -4.90 18.67
N ARG A 581 1.42 -6.01 19.15
CA ARG A 581 0.01 -6.38 18.94
C ARG A 581 -0.96 -5.75 19.94
N SER A 582 -0.57 -5.46 21.19
CA SER A 582 -1.42 -4.68 22.11
C SER A 582 -1.67 -3.26 21.57
N TYR A 583 -0.66 -2.62 20.98
CA TYR A 583 -0.82 -1.35 20.26
C TYR A 583 -1.78 -1.41 19.06
N ALA A 584 -2.04 -2.60 18.49
CA ALA A 584 -2.92 -2.77 17.33
C ALA A 584 -4.42 -2.74 17.69
N GLY A 585 -4.78 -3.03 18.95
CA GLY A 585 -6.13 -2.79 19.47
C GLY A 585 -6.52 -3.63 20.68
N GLY A 586 -6.91 -2.95 21.76
CA GLY A 586 -7.58 -3.55 22.92
C GLY A 586 -7.40 -2.72 24.18
N ASP A 587 -6.16 -2.64 24.64
CA ASP A 587 -5.83 -2.19 26.01
C ASP A 587 -5.69 -0.67 26.13
N ALA A 588 -6.05 -0.16 27.32
CA ALA A 588 -5.82 1.24 27.68
C ALA A 588 -4.36 1.45 28.09
N TRP A 589 -3.78 2.55 27.62
CA TRP A 589 -2.43 3.00 27.99
C TRP A 589 -2.29 3.17 29.51
N ALA A 590 -1.15 2.78 30.08
CA ALA A 590 -0.78 3.23 31.42
C ALA A 590 -0.56 4.75 31.40
N ASP A 591 -1.12 5.49 32.37
CA ASP A 591 -1.29 6.95 32.36
C ASP A 591 -0.02 7.83 32.21
N ASN A 592 1.18 7.24 32.11
CA ASN A 592 2.45 7.98 32.11
C ASN A 592 3.42 7.61 30.96
N ASP A 593 3.17 6.56 30.17
CA ASP A 593 4.13 6.12 29.14
C ASP A 593 3.88 6.79 27.78
N SER A 594 4.90 7.51 27.30
CA SER A 594 4.89 8.19 26.01
C SER A 594 5.43 7.25 24.90
N PRO A 595 4.67 6.93 23.84
CA PRO A 595 5.09 6.00 22.77
C PRO A 595 6.17 6.56 21.82
N LEU A 596 6.97 7.52 22.28
CA LEU A 596 8.00 8.23 21.50
C LEU A 596 9.39 8.24 22.16
N GLU A 597 9.56 7.66 23.35
CA GLU A 597 10.86 7.61 24.06
C GLU A 597 11.54 6.22 24.05
N LEU A 598 10.94 5.21 23.42
CA LEU A 598 11.56 3.88 23.27
C LEU A 598 12.65 3.90 22.18
N GLU A 599 13.90 4.06 22.59
CA GLU A 599 15.05 3.66 21.77
C GLU A 599 14.97 2.15 21.47
N ALA A 600 15.01 1.77 20.19
CA ALA A 600 14.94 0.36 19.79
C ALA A 600 16.11 -0.43 20.39
N SER A 601 15.80 -1.43 21.22
CA SER A 601 16.80 -2.26 21.92
C SER A 601 17.86 -2.81 20.95
N PRO A 602 19.17 -2.53 21.16
CA PRO A 602 20.24 -2.93 20.23
C PRO A 602 20.41 -4.44 19.96
N GLY A 603 19.66 -5.30 20.66
CA GLY A 603 19.61 -6.75 20.45
C GLY A 603 18.20 -7.33 20.26
N GLY A 604 17.17 -6.49 20.15
CA GLY A 604 15.79 -6.97 19.95
C GLY A 604 15.58 -7.55 18.55
N MET A 605 14.78 -8.62 18.44
CA MET A 605 14.29 -9.04 17.12
C MET A 605 13.36 -7.97 16.55
N GLY A 606 13.49 -7.74 15.23
CA GLY A 606 13.10 -6.48 14.61
C GLY A 606 11.62 -6.15 14.74
N ILE A 607 11.31 -5.05 15.42
CA ILE A 607 9.99 -4.40 15.36
C ILE A 607 9.69 -4.10 13.89
N THR A 608 8.50 -4.53 13.44
CA THR A 608 8.22 -4.68 12.00
C THR A 608 8.33 -3.35 11.23
N PRO A 609 8.81 -3.37 9.96
CA PRO A 609 8.69 -2.23 9.05
C PRO A 609 7.25 -1.74 8.89
N TYR A 610 6.25 -2.60 9.09
CA TYR A 610 4.82 -2.24 9.08
C TYR A 610 4.51 -1.00 9.94
N TRP A 611 5.14 -0.86 11.11
CA TRP A 611 4.97 0.33 11.98
C TRP A 611 5.44 1.63 11.30
N SER A 612 6.61 1.61 10.67
CA SER A 612 7.16 2.78 9.97
C SER A 612 6.62 2.97 8.55
N PHE A 613 6.10 1.91 7.90
CA PHE A 613 5.49 1.95 6.58
C PHE A 613 4.03 2.45 6.62
N ALA A 614 3.28 2.09 7.68
CA ALA A 614 1.96 2.68 7.94
C ALA A 614 2.07 4.20 8.16
N LEU A 615 3.03 4.63 8.99
CA LEU A 615 3.30 6.05 9.25
C LEU A 615 3.80 6.79 8.00
N SER A 616 4.73 6.22 7.23
CA SER A 616 5.32 6.91 6.06
C SER A 616 4.48 6.91 4.78
N ARG A 617 3.44 6.05 4.66
CA ARG A 617 2.47 6.09 3.55
C ARG A 617 1.12 6.73 3.91
N GLY A 618 0.97 7.31 5.11
CA GLY A 618 -0.24 8.08 5.47
C GLY A 618 -1.52 7.24 5.55
N TYR A 619 -1.40 5.93 5.84
CA TYR A 619 -2.52 5.02 6.02
C TYR A 619 -2.59 4.51 7.47
N PRO A 620 -3.80 4.34 8.05
CA PRO A 620 -4.09 5.21 9.17
C PRO A 620 -4.67 4.47 10.39
N HIS A 621 -3.84 4.29 11.43
CA HIS A 621 -4.27 3.65 12.69
C HIS A 621 -5.43 4.42 13.38
N GLY A 622 -5.37 5.75 13.34
CA GLY A 622 -6.44 6.63 13.84
C GLY A 622 -7.74 6.57 13.01
N VAL A 623 -7.68 6.24 11.71
CA VAL A 623 -8.88 5.90 10.94
C VAL A 623 -9.45 4.60 11.46
N TRP A 624 -8.66 3.54 11.61
CA TRP A 624 -9.20 2.24 12.01
C TRP A 624 -9.90 2.30 13.38
N LEU A 625 -9.32 3.05 14.32
CA LEU A 625 -9.94 3.37 15.62
C LEU A 625 -11.22 4.20 15.49
N LEU A 626 -11.21 5.31 14.72
CA LEU A 626 -12.43 6.12 14.49
C LEU A 626 -13.53 5.33 13.75
N HIS A 627 -13.15 4.44 12.83
CA HIS A 627 -14.06 3.57 12.09
C HIS A 627 -14.74 2.58 13.04
N GLY A 628 -13.96 1.84 13.84
CA GLY A 628 -14.48 0.92 14.86
C GLY A 628 -15.38 1.64 15.88
N ALA A 629 -14.92 2.78 16.42
CA ALA A 629 -15.71 3.59 17.35
C ALA A 629 -17.03 4.10 16.73
N SER A 630 -17.03 4.43 15.42
CA SER A 630 -18.25 4.84 14.69
C SER A 630 -19.22 3.70 14.37
N GLN A 631 -18.77 2.44 14.37
CA GLN A 631 -19.64 1.27 14.21
C GLN A 631 -20.25 0.77 15.54
N ASN A 632 -19.63 1.14 16.66
CA ASN A 632 -20.04 0.81 18.02
C ASN A 632 -21.04 1.83 18.60
N LYS A 633 -21.26 1.85 19.94
CA LYS A 633 -22.39 2.58 20.55
C LYS A 633 -22.19 4.10 20.46
N LYS A 634 -23.30 4.85 20.34
CA LYS A 634 -23.35 6.30 20.06
C LYS A 634 -22.52 7.21 20.99
N GLY A 635 -22.06 6.72 22.15
CA GLY A 635 -21.15 7.44 23.07
C GLY A 635 -19.66 7.06 22.99
N GLN A 636 -19.28 5.87 22.50
CA GLN A 636 -17.87 5.46 22.37
C GLN A 636 -17.15 6.31 21.32
N ALA A 637 -17.82 6.62 20.21
CA ALA A 637 -17.36 7.60 19.24
C ALA A 637 -17.09 8.98 19.89
N GLU A 638 -17.92 9.42 20.83
CA GLU A 638 -17.74 10.71 21.51
C GLU A 638 -16.57 10.72 22.49
N GLN A 639 -16.30 9.62 23.20
CA GLN A 639 -15.10 9.48 24.02
C GLN A 639 -13.81 9.39 23.18
N ALA A 640 -13.84 8.66 22.06
CA ALA A 640 -12.72 8.63 21.11
C ALA A 640 -12.45 10.01 20.48
N ILE A 641 -13.49 10.80 20.16
CA ILE A 641 -13.33 12.22 19.80
C ILE A 641 -12.62 12.97 20.92
N LEU A 642 -13.12 12.91 22.16
CA LEU A 642 -12.61 13.72 23.27
C LEU A 642 -11.12 13.42 23.57
N TYR A 643 -10.71 12.15 23.47
CA TYR A 643 -9.30 11.75 23.58
C TYR A 643 -8.44 12.35 22.44
N LEU A 644 -8.84 12.15 21.18
CA LEU A 644 -8.12 12.66 20.00
C LEU A 644 -8.11 14.20 19.91
N VAL A 645 -9.15 14.86 20.39
CA VAL A 645 -9.26 16.33 20.46
C VAL A 645 -8.46 16.89 21.64
N GLY A 646 -8.36 16.15 22.74
CA GLY A 646 -7.51 16.47 23.89
C GLY A 646 -6.01 16.36 23.60
N ALA A 647 -5.60 15.53 22.64
CA ALA A 647 -4.20 15.33 22.27
C ALA A 647 -3.47 16.65 21.91
N ASP A 648 -2.56 17.09 22.78
CA ASP A 648 -1.93 18.40 22.64
C ASP A 648 -0.63 18.41 21.82
N HIS A 649 -0.17 17.24 21.36
CA HIS A 649 1.17 17.07 20.78
C HIS A 649 1.30 17.61 19.33
N PRO A 650 2.19 18.59 19.05
CA PRO A 650 2.32 19.21 17.72
C PRO A 650 2.72 18.25 16.58
N GLY A 651 3.43 17.15 16.90
CA GLY A 651 3.85 16.17 15.90
C GLY A 651 2.67 15.50 15.18
N GLN A 652 1.59 15.18 15.90
CA GLN A 652 0.40 14.56 15.29
C GLN A 652 -0.31 15.51 14.32
N ARG A 653 -0.33 16.82 14.63
CA ARG A 653 -1.05 17.87 13.88
C ARG A 653 -0.50 18.13 12.47
N SER A 654 0.75 17.73 12.21
CA SER A 654 1.42 18.05 10.94
C SER A 654 1.14 17.05 9.81
N PHE A 655 0.52 15.90 10.12
CA PHE A 655 0.48 14.72 9.26
C PHE A 655 -0.89 14.06 9.11
N TRP A 656 -2.00 14.75 9.42
CA TRP A 656 -3.35 14.19 9.26
C TRP A 656 -3.69 13.99 7.77
N PRO A 657 -3.89 12.73 7.29
CA PRO A 657 -4.38 12.49 5.93
C PRO A 657 -5.82 12.96 5.80
N ARG A 658 -6.22 13.46 4.60
CA ARG A 658 -7.61 13.84 4.26
C ARG A 658 -8.64 12.82 4.75
N ARG A 659 -8.29 11.53 4.75
CA ARG A 659 -9.13 10.38 5.12
C ARG A 659 -9.39 10.22 6.64
N THR A 660 -8.42 10.52 7.50
CA THR A 660 -8.65 10.55 8.96
C THR A 660 -9.65 11.64 9.30
N ALA A 661 -9.44 12.78 8.67
CA ALA A 661 -10.26 13.94 8.84
C ALA A 661 -11.70 13.71 8.30
N CYS A 662 -11.91 13.09 7.12
CA CYS A 662 -13.24 12.70 6.60
C CYS A 662 -14.16 12.05 7.65
N MET A 663 -13.59 11.13 8.44
CA MET A 663 -14.36 10.39 9.43
C MET A 663 -14.55 11.18 10.70
N TRP A 664 -13.58 12.01 11.09
CA TRP A 664 -13.74 13.00 12.16
C TRP A 664 -14.89 13.98 11.83
N THR A 665 -15.03 14.46 10.58
CA THR A 665 -16.19 15.25 10.13
C THR A 665 -17.50 14.49 10.38
N ARG A 666 -17.60 13.24 9.90
CA ARG A 666 -18.80 12.40 10.01
C ARG A 666 -19.15 12.04 11.46
N VAL A 667 -18.14 11.85 12.31
CA VAL A 667 -18.28 11.48 13.71
C VAL A 667 -18.66 12.69 14.58
N CYS A 668 -18.15 13.90 14.29
CA CYS A 668 -18.63 15.15 14.90
C CYS A 668 -20.11 15.44 14.60
N GLY A 669 -20.65 14.92 13.49
CA GLY A 669 -22.05 15.09 13.06
C GLY A 669 -22.96 13.87 13.26
N LEU A 670 -22.59 12.88 14.09
CA LEU A 670 -23.44 11.75 14.51
C LEU A 670 -24.05 10.92 13.36
N ALA A 671 -23.22 10.20 12.60
CA ALA A 671 -23.65 9.32 11.51
C ALA A 671 -24.74 8.29 11.90
N GLU A 672 -25.93 8.40 11.31
CA GLU A 672 -27.08 7.52 11.63
C GLU A 672 -27.15 6.23 10.79
N ARG A 673 -26.32 6.09 9.73
CA ARG A 673 -26.29 4.91 8.87
C ARG A 673 -24.94 4.20 8.97
N LYS A 674 -24.99 2.89 9.24
CA LYS A 674 -23.84 1.99 9.12
C LYS A 674 -23.44 1.86 7.65
N TRP A 675 -22.14 1.96 7.36
CA TRP A 675 -21.58 1.68 6.03
C TRP A 675 -20.94 0.29 6.04
N ALA A 676 -21.07 -0.44 4.94
CA ALA A 676 -20.29 -1.65 4.69
C ALA A 676 -19.02 -1.29 3.91
N THR A 677 -17.96 -2.08 4.05
CA THR A 677 -16.70 -1.92 3.30
C THR A 677 -16.84 -2.06 1.77
N MET A 678 -18.01 -2.48 1.29
CA MET A 678 -18.37 -2.66 -0.12
C MET A 678 -19.28 -1.53 -0.66
N ASP A 679 -19.49 -0.45 0.10
CA ASP A 679 -20.36 0.66 -0.32
C ASP A 679 -19.80 1.39 -1.56
N ARG A 680 -20.67 1.59 -2.56
CA ARG A 680 -20.29 2.20 -3.84
C ARG A 680 -19.91 3.68 -3.70
N GLY A 681 -20.41 4.38 -2.69
CA GLY A 681 -20.00 5.73 -2.35
C GLY A 681 -18.52 5.82 -1.96
N ILE A 682 -18.00 4.86 -1.18
CA ILE A 682 -16.55 4.79 -0.90
C ILE A 682 -15.78 4.51 -2.19
N ALA A 683 -16.22 3.51 -2.96
CA ALA A 683 -15.54 3.08 -4.17
C ALA A 683 -15.57 4.11 -5.32
N ALA A 684 -16.45 5.11 -5.25
CA ALA A 684 -16.48 6.29 -6.11
C ALA A 684 -15.64 7.44 -5.52
N ALA A 685 -15.84 7.79 -4.25
CA ALA A 685 -15.07 8.81 -3.54
C ALA A 685 -13.55 8.57 -3.59
N MET A 686 -13.11 7.31 -3.53
CA MET A 686 -11.71 6.90 -3.68
C MET A 686 -11.13 7.09 -5.10
N LYS A 687 -11.90 7.63 -6.05
CA LYS A 687 -11.49 7.85 -7.46
C LYS A 687 -11.64 9.29 -7.96
N ILE A 688 -12.39 10.13 -7.26
CA ILE A 688 -12.74 11.50 -7.70
C ILE A 688 -12.28 12.58 -6.70
N ASP A 689 -11.51 12.17 -5.68
CA ASP A 689 -10.96 12.93 -4.54
C ASP A 689 -11.96 13.71 -3.65
N ARG A 690 -13.17 14.03 -4.12
CA ARG A 690 -14.30 14.49 -3.30
C ARG A 690 -14.87 13.30 -2.51
N MET A 691 -14.85 13.38 -1.17
CA MET A 691 -15.19 12.23 -0.30
C MET A 691 -16.47 12.41 0.55
N LEU A 692 -17.22 13.48 0.34
CA LEU A 692 -18.53 13.71 0.97
C LEU A 692 -19.54 14.19 -0.07
N HIS A 693 -20.82 13.89 0.12
CA HIS A 693 -21.88 14.56 -0.64
C HIS A 693 -22.21 15.92 0.00
N THR A 694 -22.59 16.92 -0.79
CA THR A 694 -22.97 18.26 -0.30
C THR A 694 -24.06 18.22 0.76
N ALA A 695 -25.06 17.34 0.59
CA ALA A 695 -26.13 17.12 1.56
C ALA A 695 -25.68 16.36 2.83
N GLU A 696 -24.49 15.75 2.86
CA GLU A 696 -23.85 15.29 4.11
C GLU A 696 -23.10 16.46 4.75
N ALA A 697 -22.21 17.14 4.02
CA ALA A 697 -21.45 18.28 4.54
C ALA A 697 -22.34 19.34 5.21
N LYS A 698 -23.48 19.71 4.59
CA LYS A 698 -24.48 20.60 5.19
C LYS A 698 -24.95 20.15 6.58
N ARG A 699 -25.26 18.85 6.75
CA ARG A 699 -25.68 18.28 8.04
C ARG A 699 -24.53 18.20 9.06
N LEU A 700 -23.31 17.93 8.62
CA LEU A 700 -22.13 17.90 9.50
C LEU A 700 -21.77 19.30 10.01
N VAL A 701 -21.87 20.32 9.16
CA VAL A 701 -21.70 21.73 9.54
C VAL A 701 -22.83 22.19 10.46
N GLU A 702 -24.09 21.87 10.16
CA GLU A 702 -25.23 22.18 11.04
C GLU A 702 -25.06 21.55 12.43
N GLY A 703 -24.68 20.27 12.49
CA GLY A 703 -24.40 19.56 13.74
C GLY A 703 -23.22 20.14 14.54
N PHE A 704 -22.22 20.71 13.87
CA PHE A 704 -21.10 21.42 14.50
C PHE A 704 -21.50 22.81 15.01
N VAL A 705 -22.16 23.62 14.18
CA VAL A 705 -22.56 25.01 14.49
C VAL A 705 -23.56 25.07 15.63
N LEU A 706 -24.57 24.18 15.62
CA LEU A 706 -25.61 24.15 16.65
C LEU A 706 -25.14 23.57 18.00
N ARG A 707 -23.99 22.86 18.03
CA ARG A 707 -23.49 22.17 19.22
C ARG A 707 -23.17 23.13 20.37
N THR A 708 -23.49 22.72 21.60
CA THR A 708 -23.50 23.60 22.79
C THR A 708 -22.36 23.38 23.78
N TRP A 709 -21.60 22.27 23.65
CA TRP A 709 -20.46 21.98 24.52
C TRP A 709 -19.18 22.71 24.09
N ASN A 710 -18.25 22.94 25.01
CA ASN A 710 -17.02 23.67 24.73
C ASN A 710 -15.96 22.73 24.11
N VAL A 711 -15.62 22.96 22.84
CA VAL A 711 -14.62 22.19 22.09
C VAL A 711 -13.37 23.08 21.87
N PRO A 712 -12.13 22.56 22.02
CA PRO A 712 -10.91 23.35 21.86
C PRO A 712 -10.83 24.15 20.56
N ALA A 713 -10.38 25.40 20.63
CA ALA A 713 -10.45 26.38 19.54
C ALA A 713 -9.86 25.91 18.20
N ARG A 714 -8.81 25.06 18.23
CA ARG A 714 -8.17 24.44 17.06
C ARG A 714 -9.13 23.65 16.15
N THR A 715 -10.16 23.05 16.74
CA THR A 715 -11.16 22.21 16.07
C THR A 715 -11.87 22.92 14.92
N GLY A 716 -12.05 24.24 15.01
CA GLY A 716 -12.78 25.01 14.01
C GLY A 716 -12.10 25.08 12.64
N PRO A 717 -10.86 25.61 12.56
CA PRO A 717 -10.08 25.65 11.33
C PRO A 717 -9.86 24.26 10.73
N ASP A 718 -9.54 23.28 11.58
CA ASP A 718 -9.37 21.88 11.18
C ASP A 718 -10.63 21.35 10.46
N MET A 719 -11.83 21.66 10.97
CA MET A 719 -13.12 21.27 10.37
C MET A 719 -13.39 21.97 9.03
N VAL A 720 -12.98 23.23 8.87
CA VAL A 720 -13.26 24.07 7.69
C VAL A 720 -12.35 23.73 6.51
N LEU A 721 -11.03 23.73 6.72
CA LEU A 721 -10.02 23.35 5.70
C LEU A 721 -10.25 21.93 5.18
N LEU A 722 -10.69 21.05 6.08
CA LEU A 722 -11.10 19.71 5.79
C LEU A 722 -12.32 19.67 4.87
N LEU A 723 -13.43 20.27 5.28
CA LEU A 723 -14.65 20.27 4.49
C LEU A 723 -14.40 20.88 3.09
N GLU A 724 -13.58 21.92 3.00
CA GLU A 724 -13.19 22.57 1.74
C GLU A 724 -12.53 21.55 0.81
N ALA A 725 -11.58 20.76 1.33
CA ALA A 725 -10.89 19.70 0.59
C ALA A 725 -11.77 18.45 0.30
N LEU A 726 -12.99 18.35 0.81
CA LEU A 726 -13.87 17.17 0.62
C LEU A 726 -15.14 17.44 -0.20
N VAL A 727 -15.66 18.67 -0.21
CA VAL A 727 -16.83 19.04 -1.02
C VAL A 727 -16.63 20.25 -1.94
N GLY A 728 -15.58 21.06 -1.75
CA GLY A 728 -15.36 22.31 -2.47
C GLY A 728 -15.62 23.56 -1.61
N SER A 729 -14.91 24.65 -1.90
CA SER A 729 -14.96 25.89 -1.11
C SER A 729 -16.36 26.53 -1.09
N ALA A 730 -17.10 26.49 -2.20
CA ALA A 730 -18.44 27.06 -2.30
C ALA A 730 -19.46 26.29 -1.45
N GLU A 731 -19.42 24.97 -1.50
CA GLU A 731 -20.27 24.04 -0.75
C GLU A 731 -20.12 24.22 0.77
N VAL A 732 -18.89 24.47 1.24
CA VAL A 732 -18.61 24.78 2.65
C VAL A 732 -19.14 26.15 3.03
N VAL A 733 -18.91 27.17 2.21
CA VAL A 733 -19.41 28.52 2.46
C VAL A 733 -20.93 28.52 2.57
N ASP A 734 -21.65 27.81 1.70
CA ASP A 734 -23.10 27.71 1.79
C ASP A 734 -23.58 26.83 2.96
N ALA A 735 -22.90 25.73 3.27
CA ALA A 735 -23.19 24.93 4.46
C ALA A 735 -23.07 25.74 5.77
N PHE A 736 -22.01 26.53 5.93
CA PHE A 736 -21.85 27.41 7.09
C PHE A 736 -22.85 28.57 7.07
N THR A 737 -23.17 29.13 5.90
CA THR A 737 -24.20 30.18 5.77
C THR A 737 -25.57 29.70 6.24
N GLU A 738 -26.00 28.51 5.81
CA GLU A 738 -27.28 27.91 6.20
C GLU A 738 -27.32 27.51 7.68
N ALA A 739 -26.20 27.04 8.24
CA ALA A 739 -26.10 26.63 9.63
C ALA A 739 -26.03 27.84 10.60
N LEU A 740 -25.26 28.87 10.29
CA LEU A 740 -25.16 30.10 11.11
C LEU A 740 -26.50 30.85 11.16
N ALA A 741 -27.32 30.74 10.11
CA ALA A 741 -28.67 31.30 10.08
C ALA A 741 -29.66 30.62 11.06
N LYS A 742 -29.30 29.48 11.66
CA LYS A 742 -30.12 28.73 12.62
C LYS A 742 -29.75 29.03 14.08
N LEU A 743 -28.71 29.84 14.33
CA LEU A 743 -28.32 30.26 15.68
C LEU A 743 -29.29 31.30 16.26
N SER A 744 -29.76 31.08 17.49
CA SER A 744 -30.53 32.08 18.26
C SER A 744 -29.64 33.21 18.79
N PRO A 745 -30.19 34.37 19.21
CA PRO A 745 -29.41 35.47 19.79
C PRO A 745 -28.53 35.03 20.98
N GLU A 746 -29.05 34.15 21.84
CA GLU A 746 -28.33 33.58 22.98
C GLU A 746 -27.23 32.61 22.54
N ALA A 747 -27.43 31.91 21.42
CA ALA A 747 -26.42 31.03 20.84
C ALA A 747 -25.24 31.80 20.21
N TRP A 748 -25.47 33.01 19.70
CA TRP A 748 -24.42 33.94 19.24
C TRP A 748 -23.60 34.52 20.39
N ALA A 749 -24.26 34.84 21.51
CA ALA A 749 -23.62 35.43 22.70
C ALA A 749 -22.87 34.39 23.58
N PHE A 750 -23.08 33.10 23.36
CA PHE A 750 -22.37 32.04 24.08
C PHE A 750 -20.93 31.87 23.56
N ASP A 751 -19.95 31.71 24.47
CA ASP A 751 -18.57 31.46 24.07
C ASP A 751 -18.41 30.08 23.44
N ARG A 752 -18.12 30.06 22.14
CA ARG A 752 -17.92 28.86 21.31
C ARG A 752 -16.57 28.97 20.59
N PRO A 753 -15.43 28.79 21.28
CA PRO A 753 -14.12 29.13 20.74
C PRO A 753 -13.76 28.34 19.47
N ALA A 754 -14.19 27.08 19.35
CA ALA A 754 -14.08 26.32 18.10
C ALA A 754 -14.93 26.91 16.96
N LEU A 755 -16.19 27.30 17.22
CA LEU A 755 -17.05 27.89 16.18
C LEU A 755 -16.54 29.27 15.74
N ALA A 756 -16.11 30.12 16.66
CA ALA A 756 -15.51 31.41 16.33
C ALA A 756 -14.26 31.25 15.44
N ARG A 757 -13.41 30.24 15.71
CA ARG A 757 -12.24 29.94 14.86
C ARG A 757 -12.60 29.26 13.54
N ALA A 758 -13.69 28.48 13.46
CA ALA A 758 -14.22 28.00 12.19
C ALA A 758 -14.68 29.18 11.31
N VAL A 759 -15.42 30.13 11.90
CA VAL A 759 -15.89 31.34 11.20
C VAL A 759 -14.73 32.22 10.72
N PHE A 760 -13.64 32.29 11.50
CA PHE A 760 -12.38 32.92 11.08
C PHE A 760 -11.76 32.19 9.87
N GLU A 761 -11.55 30.87 9.94
CA GLU A 761 -10.98 30.10 8.82
C GLU A 761 -11.87 30.16 7.54
N LEU A 762 -13.19 30.21 7.71
CA LEU A 762 -14.14 30.42 6.61
C LEU A 762 -13.89 31.75 5.88
N GLY A 763 -13.36 32.76 6.59
CA GLY A 763 -12.88 34.02 6.01
C GLY A 763 -11.69 33.85 5.05
N TYR A 764 -10.93 32.75 5.12
CA TYR A 764 -9.91 32.40 4.12
C TYR A 764 -10.49 31.56 2.97
N VAL A 765 -11.42 30.64 3.23
CA VAL A 765 -12.16 29.88 2.18
C VAL A 765 -12.88 30.85 1.24
N LEU A 766 -13.57 31.84 1.81
CA LEU A 766 -14.21 32.94 1.07
C LEU A 766 -13.23 33.70 0.17
N ARG A 767 -11.96 33.84 0.58
CA ARG A 767 -10.91 34.57 -0.17
C ARG A 767 -10.24 33.74 -1.25
N ARG A 768 -10.16 32.42 -1.08
CA ARG A 768 -9.64 31.48 -2.09
C ARG A 768 -10.64 31.22 -3.22
N THR A 769 -11.92 31.46 -2.98
CA THR A 769 -12.97 31.31 -4.00
C THR A 769 -13.03 32.59 -4.83
N ASP A 770 -12.46 32.58 -6.05
CA ASP A 770 -12.20 33.78 -6.89
C ASP A 770 -13.43 34.65 -7.29
N GLY A 771 -14.64 34.27 -6.87
CA GLY A 771 -15.88 35.03 -7.08
C GLY A 771 -16.43 35.69 -5.81
N PHE A 772 -15.77 36.74 -5.28
CA PHE A 772 -16.16 37.42 -4.01
C PHE A 772 -17.49 38.22 -4.06
N VAL A 773 -18.40 37.91 -5.00
CA VAL A 773 -19.69 38.59 -5.24
C VAL A 773 -20.86 37.59 -5.29
N GLY A 774 -20.74 36.43 -4.63
CA GLY A 774 -21.78 35.41 -4.57
C GLY A 774 -22.95 35.72 -3.62
N PRO A 775 -24.14 35.11 -3.82
CA PRO A 775 -25.28 35.21 -2.89
C PRO A 775 -24.92 34.79 -1.45
N ALA A 776 -24.03 33.82 -1.27
CA ALA A 776 -23.57 33.35 0.03
C ALA A 776 -22.90 34.45 0.86
N THR A 777 -21.95 35.21 0.27
CA THR A 777 -21.27 36.33 0.93
C THR A 777 -22.26 37.41 1.37
N ASN A 778 -23.30 37.67 0.56
CA ASN A 778 -24.36 38.62 0.92
C ASN A 778 -25.27 38.09 2.04
N ARG A 779 -25.58 36.78 2.06
CA ARG A 779 -26.25 36.12 3.20
C ARG A 779 -25.41 36.21 4.48
N LEU A 780 -24.10 35.98 4.42
CA LEU A 780 -23.17 36.09 5.55
C LEU A 780 -23.02 37.53 6.07
N ARG A 781 -22.96 38.54 5.19
CA ARG A 781 -23.02 39.96 5.61
C ARG A 781 -24.33 40.29 6.32
N ALA A 782 -25.46 39.82 5.78
CA ALA A 782 -26.76 39.98 6.42
C ALA A 782 -26.91 39.19 7.74
N LEU A 783 -26.08 38.16 7.98
CA LEU A 783 -25.95 37.49 9.27
C LEU A 783 -25.07 38.30 10.23
N ALA A 784 -23.93 38.85 9.78
CA ALA A 784 -23.06 39.71 10.57
C ALA A 784 -23.81 40.92 11.16
N THR A 785 -24.72 41.54 10.39
CA THR A 785 -25.57 42.65 10.86
C THR A 785 -26.70 42.24 11.83
N ARG A 786 -26.91 40.94 12.05
CA ARG A 786 -27.92 40.37 12.98
C ARG A 786 -27.30 39.55 14.13
N ALA A 787 -26.01 39.25 14.06
CA ALA A 787 -25.28 38.56 15.11
C ALA A 787 -25.04 39.52 16.27
N HIS A 788 -25.30 39.08 17.50
CA HIS A 788 -25.19 39.90 18.71
C HIS A 788 -24.02 39.47 19.58
N ASP A 789 -23.34 40.46 20.18
CA ASP A 789 -22.39 40.40 21.30
C ASP A 789 -21.76 39.04 21.62
N GLY A 790 -20.84 38.57 20.77
CA GLY A 790 -20.10 37.33 20.98
C GLY A 790 -18.87 37.18 20.10
N GLU A 791 -17.96 36.28 20.45
CA GLU A 791 -16.72 36.09 19.70
C GLU A 791 -16.97 35.55 18.29
N THR A 792 -17.95 34.66 18.12
CA THR A 792 -18.39 34.17 16.81
C THR A 792 -18.95 35.30 15.93
N ALA A 793 -19.70 36.24 16.52
CA ALA A 793 -20.21 37.41 15.82
C ALA A 793 -19.07 38.34 15.36
N ARG A 794 -18.09 38.58 16.24
CA ARG A 794 -16.88 39.37 15.95
C ARG A 794 -16.07 38.77 14.80
N MET A 795 -15.83 37.46 14.82
CA MET A 795 -15.11 36.77 13.75
C MET A 795 -15.87 36.81 12.42
N LEU A 796 -17.20 36.73 12.43
CA LEU A 796 -18.01 36.86 11.22
C LEU A 796 -17.90 38.27 10.62
N ASP A 797 -18.00 39.32 11.44
CA ASP A 797 -17.85 40.71 10.97
C ASP A 797 -16.47 40.93 10.31
N LEU A 798 -15.40 40.46 10.96
CA LEU A 798 -14.04 40.51 10.42
C LEU A 798 -13.93 39.80 9.06
N ALA A 799 -14.47 38.58 8.95
CA ALA A 799 -14.40 37.77 7.73
C ALA A 799 -15.10 38.41 6.51
N VAL A 800 -16.20 39.15 6.71
CA VAL A 800 -17.08 39.60 5.60
C VAL A 800 -17.06 41.11 5.32
N ASN A 801 -16.61 41.93 6.27
CA ASN A 801 -16.60 43.39 6.20
C ASN A 801 -15.19 44.04 6.28
N GLY A 802 -14.12 43.24 6.30
CA GLY A 802 -12.75 43.68 6.04
C GLY A 802 -12.25 44.79 6.96
N ARG A 803 -11.62 45.83 6.40
CA ARG A 803 -11.09 46.98 7.16
C ARG A 803 -12.12 47.57 8.13
N ALA A 804 -13.36 47.74 7.68
CA ALA A 804 -14.39 48.41 8.48
C ALA A 804 -14.74 47.62 9.75
N ALA A 805 -14.63 46.28 9.73
CA ALA A 805 -14.76 45.44 10.92
C ALA A 805 -13.48 45.47 11.78
N ALA A 806 -12.30 45.43 11.15
CA ALA A 806 -11.03 45.51 11.87
C ALA A 806 -10.91 46.81 12.68
N GLU A 807 -11.31 47.96 12.12
CA GLU A 807 -11.34 49.26 12.80
C GLU A 807 -12.31 49.33 14.00
N ARG A 808 -13.32 48.44 14.05
CA ARG A 808 -14.27 48.35 15.18
C ARG A 808 -13.89 47.29 16.22
N GLY A 809 -13.30 46.19 15.78
CA GLY A 809 -13.34 44.92 16.51
C GLY A 809 -12.05 44.10 16.52
N ALA A 810 -10.97 44.53 15.85
CA ALA A 810 -9.69 43.85 15.97
C ALA A 810 -9.07 44.05 17.36
N ARG A 811 -8.60 42.96 17.98
CA ARG A 811 -7.99 42.90 19.31
C ARG A 811 -6.53 42.49 19.27
N CYS A 812 -6.10 41.74 18.25
CA CYS A 812 -4.69 41.38 18.03
C CYS A 812 -4.34 41.34 16.53
N GLU A 813 -3.05 41.21 16.22
CA GLU A 813 -2.52 41.13 14.83
C GLU A 813 -3.33 40.18 13.91
N GLY A 814 -3.63 38.96 14.38
CA GLY A 814 -4.40 37.96 13.62
C GLY A 814 -5.79 38.40 13.18
N ASP A 815 -6.47 39.28 13.91
CA ASP A 815 -7.81 39.74 13.53
C ASP A 815 -7.79 40.61 12.26
N TYR A 816 -6.63 41.21 11.92
CA TYR A 816 -6.46 41.99 10.70
C TYR A 816 -6.27 41.11 9.44
N ALA A 817 -6.11 39.77 9.57
CA ALA A 817 -5.87 38.88 8.43
C ALA A 817 -7.00 38.89 7.38
N HIS A 818 -8.23 39.24 7.76
CA HIS A 818 -9.38 39.35 6.86
C HIS A 818 -9.57 40.75 6.24
N VAL A 819 -8.55 41.60 6.27
CA VAL A 819 -8.49 42.85 5.49
C VAL A 819 -7.87 42.55 4.12
N ALA A 820 -8.37 43.16 3.04
CA ALA A 820 -7.80 43.04 1.68
C ALA A 820 -8.03 44.29 0.82
N ASP A 821 -9.09 45.02 1.14
CA ASP A 821 -9.50 46.32 0.61
C ASP A 821 -8.50 47.46 0.92
N ALA A 822 -7.54 47.25 1.83
CA ALA A 822 -6.51 48.24 2.19
C ALA A 822 -5.17 47.58 2.61
N PRO A 823 -4.38 47.00 1.67
CA PRO A 823 -3.20 46.21 2.00
C PRO A 823 -2.06 47.02 2.65
N GLU A 824 -1.89 48.30 2.30
CA GLU A 824 -0.89 49.18 2.93
C GLU A 824 -1.25 49.47 4.39
N TRP A 825 -2.50 49.87 4.65
CA TRP A 825 -3.03 50.11 5.99
C TRP A 825 -2.99 48.85 6.88
N LEU A 826 -3.29 47.68 6.30
CA LEU A 826 -3.15 46.38 6.94
C LEU A 826 -1.69 46.12 7.36
N ARG A 827 -0.74 46.35 6.44
CA ARG A 827 0.69 46.16 6.72
C ARG A 827 1.17 47.09 7.83
N ASP A 828 0.80 48.37 7.79
CA ASP A 828 1.10 49.33 8.85
C ASP A 828 0.52 48.85 10.19
N LYS A 829 -0.73 48.38 10.22
CA LYS A 829 -1.38 47.89 11.46
C LYS A 829 -0.80 46.60 12.01
N LEU A 830 -0.26 45.70 11.19
CA LEU A 830 0.46 44.51 11.67
C LEU A 830 1.82 44.87 12.27
N LEU A 831 2.52 45.83 11.65
CA LEU A 831 3.86 46.26 12.06
C LEU A 831 3.87 47.26 13.22
N ASP A 832 2.76 47.98 13.44
CA ASP A 832 2.48 48.84 14.58
C ASP A 832 2.84 48.14 15.91
N PRO A 833 3.74 48.70 16.74
CA PRO A 833 4.15 48.09 18.00
C PRO A 833 3.03 48.04 19.04
N ASP A 834 2.03 48.93 18.94
CA ASP A 834 0.91 49.01 19.89
C ASP A 834 -0.23 48.04 19.52
N THR A 835 -0.25 47.48 18.29
CA THR A 835 -1.17 46.40 17.92
C THR A 835 -0.83 45.12 18.71
N PRO A 836 -1.76 44.62 19.57
CA PRO A 836 -1.45 43.54 20.51
C PRO A 836 -1.06 42.22 19.81
N PRO A 837 -0.11 41.47 20.39
CA PRO A 837 0.46 40.29 19.76
C PRO A 837 -0.58 39.16 19.63
N SER A 838 -0.60 38.53 18.46
CA SER A 838 -1.23 37.22 18.25
C SER A 838 -0.21 36.08 18.42
N PRO A 839 -0.65 34.81 18.43
CA PRO A 839 0.22 33.66 18.16
C PRO A 839 0.98 33.81 16.81
N LEU A 840 2.01 32.98 16.58
CA LEU A 840 2.67 33.02 15.27
C LEU A 840 1.77 32.43 14.19
N ASP A 841 1.57 33.21 13.13
CA ASP A 841 0.82 32.83 11.93
C ASP A 841 1.66 33.20 10.70
N VAL A 842 1.83 32.22 9.81
CA VAL A 842 2.56 32.32 8.54
C VAL A 842 1.84 33.24 7.55
N PHE A 843 0.51 33.31 7.60
CA PHE A 843 -0.27 34.20 6.75
C PHE A 843 0.01 35.67 7.04
N LEU A 844 0.18 36.05 8.31
CA LEU A 844 0.58 37.42 8.68
C LEU A 844 1.99 37.79 8.19
N VAL A 845 2.87 36.80 8.00
CA VAL A 845 4.16 37.02 7.34
C VAL A 845 4.00 37.24 5.84
N SER A 846 3.05 36.58 5.16
CA SER A 846 2.76 36.87 3.75
C SER A 846 2.22 38.30 3.53
N LEU A 847 1.45 38.82 4.49
CA LEU A 847 0.85 40.16 4.43
C LEU A 847 1.85 41.30 4.71
N ALA A 848 2.77 41.13 5.68
CA ALA A 848 3.65 42.20 6.13
C ALA A 848 5.16 41.97 5.88
N GLY A 849 5.56 40.75 5.49
CA GLY A 849 6.92 40.37 5.12
C GLY A 849 7.88 40.29 6.31
N ASP A 850 9.17 40.55 6.04
CA ASP A 850 10.26 40.51 7.03
C ASP A 850 10.05 41.43 8.26
N GLY A 851 9.17 42.43 8.16
CA GLY A 851 8.78 43.25 9.32
C GLY A 851 8.00 42.44 10.36
N MET A 852 7.13 41.51 9.93
CA MET A 852 6.40 40.62 10.83
C MET A 852 7.34 39.59 11.46
N LEU A 853 8.27 39.04 10.67
CA LEU A 853 9.36 38.19 11.19
C LEU A 853 10.19 38.93 12.25
N ALA A 854 10.51 40.22 12.06
CA ALA A 854 11.19 41.03 13.08
C ALA A 854 10.34 41.25 14.35
N LYS A 855 9.01 41.30 14.24
CA LYS A 855 8.09 41.41 15.39
C LYS A 855 7.91 40.06 16.10
N TYR A 856 8.03 38.93 15.39
CA TYR A 856 8.05 37.58 15.98
C TYR A 856 9.40 37.22 16.61
N GLU A 857 10.53 37.57 15.98
CA GLU A 857 11.90 37.35 16.45
C GLU A 857 12.11 37.89 17.88
N LYS A 858 11.61 39.10 18.14
CA LYS A 858 11.61 39.73 19.48
C LYS A 858 10.76 39.01 20.53
N ARG A 859 9.79 38.18 20.10
CA ARG A 859 8.85 37.46 20.97
C ARG A 859 9.23 36.00 21.23
N LEU A 860 10.16 35.40 20.47
CA LEU A 860 10.41 33.95 20.48
C LEU A 860 10.62 33.35 21.88
N SER A 861 11.29 34.08 22.78
CA SER A 861 11.54 33.66 24.18
C SER A 861 10.31 33.66 25.10
N GLN A 862 9.16 34.18 24.64
CA GLN A 862 7.91 34.29 25.39
C GLN A 862 6.80 33.39 24.84
N VAL A 863 6.95 32.82 23.63
CA VAL A 863 5.87 32.05 23.01
C VAL A 863 5.98 30.57 23.40
N THR A 864 4.95 30.06 24.07
CA THR A 864 4.93 28.75 24.74
C THR A 864 4.99 27.51 23.83
N HIS A 865 4.96 27.67 22.50
CA HIS A 865 4.75 26.57 21.54
C HIS A 865 5.92 26.43 20.54
N ALA A 866 7.16 26.41 21.04
CA ALA A 866 8.38 26.40 20.24
C ALA A 866 8.38 25.37 19.08
N ALA A 867 7.85 24.15 19.30
CA ALA A 867 7.70 23.13 18.28
C ALA A 867 6.78 23.56 17.10
N ALA A 868 5.58 24.09 17.40
CA ALA A 868 4.62 24.52 16.38
C ALA A 868 5.12 25.76 15.62
N ILE A 869 5.75 26.70 16.34
CA ILE A 869 6.38 27.90 15.77
C ILE A 869 7.53 27.51 14.84
N GLY A 870 8.37 26.57 15.27
CA GLY A 870 9.48 26.05 14.49
C GLY A 870 9.02 25.39 13.19
N GLY A 871 8.02 24.51 13.26
CA GLY A 871 7.44 23.85 12.08
C GLY A 871 6.75 24.81 11.11
N GLN A 872 6.07 25.85 11.62
CA GLN A 872 5.43 26.87 10.80
C GLN A 872 6.45 27.83 10.14
N LEU A 873 7.42 28.33 10.91
CA LEU A 873 8.52 29.13 10.37
C LEU A 873 9.30 28.35 9.31
N ALA A 874 9.57 27.06 9.53
CA ALA A 874 10.25 26.19 8.57
C ALA A 874 9.51 26.02 7.23
N ARG A 875 8.27 26.53 7.06
CA ARG A 875 7.58 26.59 5.76
C ARG A 875 7.79 27.89 4.98
N LEU A 876 8.43 28.92 5.57
CA LEU A 876 8.61 30.24 4.96
C LEU A 876 9.96 30.42 4.25
N ALA A 877 9.94 30.93 3.02
CA ALA A 877 11.13 31.30 2.26
C ALA A 877 11.59 32.75 2.58
N SER A 878 12.29 32.94 3.71
CA SER A 878 13.02 34.19 4.01
C SER A 878 14.37 33.89 4.68
N PRO A 879 15.46 34.62 4.34
CA PRO A 879 16.76 34.46 5.00
C PRO A 879 16.76 34.68 6.53
N ARG A 880 15.70 35.30 7.09
CA ARG A 880 15.54 35.50 8.54
C ARG A 880 15.00 34.27 9.27
N VAL A 881 14.29 33.39 8.56
CA VAL A 881 13.62 32.22 9.11
C VAL A 881 14.62 31.23 9.71
N ILE A 882 15.66 30.86 8.97
CA ILE A 882 16.60 29.83 9.42
C ILE A 882 17.38 30.27 10.67
N PRO A 883 17.87 31.52 10.81
CA PRO A 883 18.32 32.04 12.11
C PRO A 883 17.30 31.86 13.25
N MET A 884 16.03 32.24 13.06
CA MET A 884 14.99 32.10 14.09
C MET A 884 14.74 30.63 14.47
N VAL A 885 14.63 29.74 13.48
CA VAL A 885 14.39 28.31 13.70
C VAL A 885 15.59 27.60 14.34
N LEU A 886 16.82 27.94 13.95
CA LEU A 886 18.04 27.44 14.60
C LEU A 886 18.18 27.92 16.05
N THR A 887 17.70 29.12 16.37
CA THR A 887 17.63 29.59 17.77
C THR A 887 16.63 28.76 18.56
N LEU A 888 15.41 28.53 18.04
CA LEU A 888 14.41 27.67 18.68
C LEU A 888 14.93 26.24 18.92
N TYR A 889 15.54 25.61 17.91
CA TYR A 889 16.17 24.29 18.04
C TYR A 889 17.29 24.25 19.09
N GLY A 890 18.02 25.35 19.22
CA GLY A 890 19.06 25.52 20.23
C GLY A 890 18.48 25.52 21.65
N THR A 891 17.45 26.33 21.90
CA THR A 891 16.92 26.60 23.25
C THR A 891 15.79 25.68 23.70
N HIS A 892 15.07 25.03 22.79
CA HIS A 892 13.90 24.17 23.08
C HIS A 892 14.15 22.75 22.56
N SER A 893 14.43 21.82 23.48
CA SER A 893 14.69 20.41 23.14
C SER A 893 13.44 19.68 22.61
N ASP A 894 12.28 20.02 23.18
CA ASP A 894 10.93 19.61 22.75
C ASP A 894 10.62 19.99 21.30
N ALA A 895 11.17 21.10 20.82
CA ALA A 895 10.93 21.59 19.46
C ALA A 895 11.75 20.85 18.39
N ARG A 896 12.81 20.11 18.77
CA ARG A 896 13.84 19.63 17.84
C ARG A 896 13.32 18.68 16.77
N ALA A 897 12.54 17.68 17.14
CA ALA A 897 12.03 16.68 16.19
C ALA A 897 11.15 17.32 15.10
N VAL A 898 10.21 18.18 15.51
CA VAL A 898 9.31 18.91 14.60
C VAL A 898 10.08 19.89 13.71
N ILE A 899 11.09 20.58 14.27
CA ILE A 899 11.96 21.47 13.50
C ILE A 899 12.82 20.70 12.50
N SER A 900 13.48 19.61 12.89
CA SER A 900 14.28 18.78 11.98
C SER A 900 13.46 18.34 10.78
N GLN A 901 12.30 17.71 11.02
CA GLN A 901 11.42 17.24 9.95
C GLN A 901 11.02 18.39 9.00
N ALA A 902 10.46 19.48 9.55
CA ALA A 902 9.98 20.60 8.74
C ALA A 902 11.12 21.38 8.02
N LEU A 903 12.37 21.28 8.49
CA LEU A 903 13.54 21.78 7.76
C LEU A 903 14.01 20.82 6.67
N PHE A 904 13.97 19.50 6.91
CA PHE A 904 14.39 18.49 5.94
C PHE A 904 13.45 18.45 4.72
N ASP A 905 12.17 18.78 4.92
CA ASP A 905 11.17 18.92 3.85
C ASP A 905 11.35 20.20 2.99
N ARG A 906 12.32 21.09 3.28
CA ARG A 906 12.55 22.33 2.51
C ARG A 906 13.53 22.12 1.34
N PRO A 907 13.22 22.60 0.12
CA PRO A 907 14.21 22.70 -0.94
C PRO A 907 15.34 23.65 -0.53
N ASN A 908 16.58 23.30 -0.88
CA ASN A 908 17.82 24.05 -0.60
C ASN A 908 18.25 24.18 0.87
N ILE A 909 17.63 23.47 1.83
CA ILE A 909 17.91 23.62 3.28
C ILE A 909 19.39 23.61 3.65
N ARG A 910 20.17 22.71 3.04
CA ARG A 910 21.61 22.57 3.26
C ARG A 910 22.37 23.88 3.02
N ALA A 911 21.97 24.68 2.02
CA ALA A 911 22.57 25.98 1.73
C ALA A 911 22.14 27.05 2.75
N GLU A 912 20.86 27.08 3.13
CA GLU A 912 20.34 28.06 4.09
C GLU A 912 20.95 27.86 5.50
N ILE A 913 21.08 26.61 5.97
CA ILE A 913 21.77 26.32 7.24
C ILE A 913 23.27 26.62 7.15
N SER A 914 23.91 26.33 6.01
CA SER A 914 25.34 26.61 5.80
C SER A 914 25.68 28.10 5.92
N ALA A 915 24.78 28.99 5.49
CA ALA A 915 24.94 30.43 5.69
C ALA A 915 25.00 30.81 7.19
N CYS A 916 24.29 30.08 8.05
CA CYS A 916 24.27 30.31 9.50
C CYS A 916 25.50 29.75 10.25
N CYS A 917 26.38 28.97 9.60
CA CYS A 917 27.56 28.37 10.23
C CYS A 917 28.64 29.37 10.71
N ARG A 918 28.47 30.68 10.46
CA ARG A 918 29.40 31.75 10.88
C ARG A 918 28.79 32.75 11.89
N GLY A 919 27.54 32.54 12.33
CA GLY A 919 26.82 33.43 13.27
C GLY A 919 26.64 32.84 14.68
N ALA A 920 25.78 33.44 15.50
CA ALA A 920 25.48 32.99 16.86
C ALA A 920 25.01 31.52 16.92
N ASN A 921 24.23 31.08 15.93
CA ASN A 921 23.72 29.71 15.83
C ASN A 921 24.71 28.70 15.21
N ALA A 922 25.98 29.07 15.00
CA ALA A 922 26.97 28.26 14.26
C ALA A 922 27.24 26.86 14.85
N LYS A 923 26.96 26.62 16.13
CA LYS A 923 27.03 25.28 16.76
C LYS A 923 25.83 24.43 16.34
N VAL A 924 24.62 25.00 16.39
CA VAL A 924 23.37 24.32 16.04
C VAL A 924 23.31 24.03 14.54
N ALA A 925 23.69 25.00 13.71
CA ALA A 925 23.76 24.84 12.25
C ALA A 925 24.64 23.66 11.84
N ARG A 926 25.81 23.48 12.47
CA ARG A 926 26.72 22.35 12.20
C ARG A 926 26.14 21.00 12.66
N ALA A 927 25.42 20.96 13.78
CA ALA A 927 24.77 19.74 14.24
C ALA A 927 23.63 19.31 13.30
N LEU A 928 22.82 20.26 12.83
CA LEU A 928 21.75 19.97 11.85
C LEU A 928 22.27 19.61 10.46
N LEU A 929 23.42 20.17 10.02
CA LEU A 929 24.07 19.71 8.80
C LEU A 929 24.58 18.27 8.93
N SER A 930 25.19 17.90 10.06
CA SER A 930 25.58 16.49 10.31
C SER A 930 24.37 15.55 10.31
N ALA A 931 23.24 15.97 10.90
CA ALA A 931 22.00 15.20 10.86
C ALA A 931 21.40 15.09 9.45
N LEU A 932 21.54 16.13 8.62
CA LEU A 932 21.21 16.08 7.18
C LEU A 932 22.16 15.15 6.42
N ASP A 933 23.47 15.23 6.63
CA ASP A 933 24.46 14.33 6.02
C ASP A 933 24.12 12.86 6.33
N GLU A 934 23.82 12.54 7.59
CA GLU A 934 23.40 11.20 8.00
C GLU A 934 22.01 10.79 7.48
N ALA A 935 21.08 11.73 7.30
CA ALA A 935 19.73 11.45 6.80
C ALA A 935 19.72 11.28 5.27
N GLU A 936 20.46 12.12 4.54
CA GLU A 936 20.72 12.00 3.11
C GLU A 936 21.50 10.71 2.82
N GLU A 937 22.52 10.35 3.60
CA GLU A 937 23.22 9.08 3.43
C GLU A 937 22.34 7.88 3.78
N ARG A 938 21.52 7.94 4.84
CA ARG A 938 20.50 6.90 5.12
C ARG A 938 19.45 6.80 4.02
N ALA A 939 19.06 7.91 3.39
CA ALA A 939 18.14 7.94 2.26
C ALA A 939 18.80 7.43 0.97
N ARG A 940 20.08 7.71 0.75
CA ARG A 940 20.87 7.21 -0.38
C ARG A 940 21.16 5.72 -0.28
N VAL A 941 21.53 5.23 0.91
CA VAL A 941 21.68 3.81 1.22
C VAL A 941 20.34 3.08 1.10
N ARG A 942 19.19 3.75 1.29
CA ARG A 942 17.86 3.20 0.95
C ARG A 942 17.56 3.27 -0.55
N GLY A 943 17.93 4.35 -1.24
CA GLY A 943 17.71 4.56 -2.68
C GLY A 943 18.48 3.54 -3.51
N HIS A 944 19.79 3.43 -3.30
CA HIS A 944 20.61 2.35 -3.88
C HIS A 944 20.17 0.92 -3.48
N ARG A 945 19.23 0.78 -2.53
CA ARG A 945 18.62 -0.48 -2.09
C ARG A 945 17.14 -0.61 -2.49
N LEU A 946 16.63 0.30 -3.33
CA LEU A 946 15.28 0.32 -3.92
C LEU A 946 15.38 0.34 -5.44
N ASP A 947 16.27 1.18 -5.98
CA ASP A 947 16.71 1.20 -7.38
C ASP A 947 17.33 -0.15 -7.82
N SER A 948 17.65 -1.03 -6.86
CA SER A 948 18.20 -2.39 -7.02
C SER A 948 17.23 -3.49 -6.54
N LEU A 949 15.94 -3.19 -6.40
CA LEU A 949 14.90 -4.17 -6.02
C LEU A 949 13.79 -4.37 -7.05
N ASP A 950 13.58 -3.42 -7.94
CA ASP A 950 12.68 -3.60 -9.10
C ASP A 950 13.26 -4.61 -10.10
N ASP A 951 14.58 -4.85 -10.09
CA ASP A 951 15.23 -5.79 -10.98
C ASP A 951 14.95 -7.27 -10.62
N TYR A 952 14.10 -7.90 -11.45
CA TYR A 952 13.79 -9.32 -11.72
C TYR A 952 13.79 -10.29 -10.52
N ALA A 953 12.78 -11.12 -10.24
CA ALA A 953 11.33 -11.13 -10.51
C ALA A 953 10.78 -10.81 -11.93
N ASP A 954 10.98 -11.74 -12.87
CA ASP A 954 10.00 -12.36 -13.79
C ASP A 954 10.78 -12.78 -15.06
N ASP A 955 10.68 -14.03 -15.54
CA ASP A 955 11.63 -14.93 -16.29
C ASP A 955 12.41 -16.28 -15.63
N ASP A 956 12.21 -17.50 -14.89
CA ASP A 956 11.42 -18.85 -14.48
C ASP A 956 11.29 -20.23 -15.32
N GLU A 957 10.24 -20.45 -16.12
CA GLU A 957 9.56 -21.67 -16.67
C GLU A 957 10.28 -22.66 -17.65
N LEU A 958 9.88 -23.95 -17.52
CA LEU A 958 9.34 -24.95 -18.51
C LEU A 958 10.07 -25.23 -19.87
N ASP A 959 9.91 -26.39 -20.56
CA ASP A 959 9.04 -27.57 -20.37
C ASP A 959 9.65 -28.87 -21.02
N ASP A 960 8.82 -29.92 -21.13
CA ASP A 960 8.74 -30.97 -22.18
C ASP A 960 9.50 -32.33 -22.10
N GLU A 961 8.67 -33.36 -22.27
CA GLU A 961 8.81 -34.65 -23.01
C GLU A 961 10.01 -35.62 -22.76
N PHE A 962 9.67 -36.84 -22.29
CA PHE A 962 9.79 -38.07 -23.11
C PHE A 962 8.96 -39.25 -22.54
N ASP A 963 8.59 -40.21 -23.40
CA ASP A 963 7.57 -41.26 -23.18
C ASP A 963 8.04 -42.62 -22.59
N ASP A 964 7.02 -43.46 -22.31
CA ASP A 964 6.95 -44.94 -22.41
C ASP A 964 7.46 -45.90 -21.29
N ASP A 965 6.70 -47.01 -21.22
CA ASP A 965 6.93 -48.37 -20.67
C ASP A 965 7.39 -48.60 -19.20
N ASP A 966 6.43 -48.92 -18.30
CA ASP A 966 6.11 -50.33 -17.90
C ASP A 966 4.99 -50.42 -16.81
N ASP A 967 4.15 -51.48 -16.90
CA ASP A 967 3.07 -51.97 -15.99
C ASP A 967 1.93 -51.01 -15.50
#